data_AF-A0A0Q7DHC0-F1
#
_entry.id   AF-A0A0Q7DHC0-F1
#
_cell.length_a   1.000
_cell.length_b   1.000
_cell.length_c   1.000
_cell.angle_alpha   90.00
_cell.angle_beta   90.00
_cell.angle_gamma   90.00
#
_symmetry.space_group_name_H-M   'P 1'
#
loop_
_entity.id
_entity.type
_entity.pdbx_description
1 polymer ?
#
loop_
_entity_poly.entity_id
_entity_poly.type
_entity_poly.pdbx_seq_one_letter_code
_entity_poly.pdbx_strand_id
1 'polypeptide(L)'
;MSEVDGIVQGHRDGHGFVQRDDGESDIYLSPQEMRAVLHRDRIRVRVIRYDRKGRPEGRVLEILERRKAPIIGRLLHESGIWLVAPEDKRYGQDIMIPKNGIANASAGQVVAVELTEPPSMHSQPLGRVTEVLGEIDDAGMEIEIAVRKYEVPHRFSAETLAQTAKLPDKVRPTDKRQRIDLTDVPLVTIDGEDARDFDDAVYCEPVTIGRKTKGASPNGWRLIVAIADVSHYVKPGESLDDDAYERATSVYFPRRVIPMLPEKLSNGLCSLNPNEDRLAMVCDMVVDAVGEVHAYQFFPAVINSHARFTYTEVATILANTRGPEAQKRKALVPHLLHLHEVYRALLKARATRGAVDFETTETQIVCDENGRIEKIVPRTRNDAHRLIEEAMLAANVCSADFIASHKHASLYRVHEGPTPEKRTILQTYLRALGLGLSIGDDPRPGEFQAIAQATKDRPDATQIHSMLLRSMQQAIYTPTNSGHFGLAYPAYTHFTSPIRRYPDLLVHRVIKALLGSKKYHLQVTELASSAVHTRKVRPTAASRAQQASKLVVKQTAEAMAWEAAGAHCSANERRADEASRDVEAWLKCKFMREHLGEEFGGAVTAVTTFGLFVTLDELYVEGLVHITELGGEYFRFDEARQELRGERTGVRYVVGSRVRVQVSRVDLDGRKIDFRLVHESGLSPRPPRDKAASAVEELQVVKDVDREHKRATKKAVSKTPRKPARSAGADTAAAPRKSKRSRR
;
A
#
# COMPACT_ATOMS: atom_id res chain seq x y z
N MET A 1 18.69 36.26 5.61
CA MET A 1 17.62 35.27 5.32
C MET A 1 18.07 34.47 4.12
N SER A 2 17.82 33.16 4.12
CA SER A 2 18.22 32.26 3.03
C SER A 2 17.33 32.43 1.80
N GLU A 3 17.96 32.26 0.64
CA GLU A 3 17.30 31.96 -0.63
C GLU A 3 17.53 30.48 -0.92
N VAL A 4 16.49 29.83 -1.43
CA VAL A 4 16.44 28.38 -1.62
C VAL A 4 15.79 28.08 -2.96
N ASP A 5 16.35 27.11 -3.69
CA ASP A 5 15.78 26.59 -4.93
C ASP A 5 14.95 25.33 -4.62
N GLY A 6 13.83 25.16 -5.33
CA GLY A 6 12.94 24.01 -5.10
C GLY A 6 11.73 23.97 -6.02
N ILE A 7 10.82 23.02 -5.77
CA ILE A 7 9.67 22.70 -6.62
C ILE A 7 8.35 23.03 -5.91
N VAL A 8 7.43 23.69 -6.59
CA VAL A 8 6.12 24.10 -6.06
C VAL A 8 5.14 22.92 -5.98
N GLN A 9 4.79 22.54 -4.77
CA GLN A 9 3.65 21.67 -4.46
C GLN A 9 2.43 22.55 -4.13
N GLY A 10 1.53 22.74 -5.10
CA GLY A 10 0.28 23.47 -4.86
C GLY A 10 -0.71 22.65 -4.03
N HIS A 11 -1.62 23.33 -3.34
CA HIS A 11 -2.70 22.71 -2.57
C HIS A 11 -4.07 23.14 -3.10
N ARG A 12 -5.06 22.24 -3.03
CA ARG A 12 -6.44 22.48 -3.49
C ARG A 12 -7.17 23.65 -2.81
N ASP A 13 -6.65 24.12 -1.67
CA ASP A 13 -7.18 25.27 -0.93
C ASP A 13 -6.44 26.59 -1.30
N GLY A 14 -5.76 26.62 -2.45
CA GLY A 14 -5.10 27.81 -3.03
C GLY A 14 -3.74 28.21 -2.44
N HIS A 15 -3.33 27.64 -1.30
CA HIS A 15 -1.96 27.76 -0.79
C HIS A 15 -1.02 26.72 -1.42
N GLY A 16 0.26 26.72 -1.04
CA GLY A 16 1.20 25.71 -1.50
C GLY A 16 2.44 25.61 -0.62
N PHE A 17 3.41 24.82 -1.08
CA PHE A 17 4.68 24.56 -0.43
C PHE A 17 5.80 24.51 -1.48
N VAL A 18 7.03 24.83 -1.09
CA VAL A 18 8.23 24.59 -1.90
C VAL A 18 9.00 23.44 -1.29
N GLN A 19 9.07 22.32 -2.01
CA GLN A 19 9.95 21.21 -1.68
C GLN A 19 11.38 21.61 -2.06
N ARG A 20 12.28 21.65 -1.07
CA ARG A 20 13.62 22.26 -1.20
C ARG A 20 14.63 21.28 -1.81
N ASP A 21 15.51 21.79 -2.68
CA ASP A 21 16.63 21.00 -3.24
C ASP A 21 17.64 20.53 -2.18
N ASP A 22 17.69 21.19 -1.03
CA ASP A 22 18.61 20.86 0.08
C ASP A 22 18.07 19.76 1.01
N GLY A 23 16.80 19.37 0.88
CA GLY A 23 16.16 18.32 1.69
C GLY A 23 15.74 18.75 3.09
N GLU A 24 15.84 20.04 3.45
CA GLU A 24 15.22 20.55 4.68
C GLU A 24 13.70 20.70 4.53
N SER A 25 13.00 21.01 5.63
CA SER A 25 11.54 21.15 5.68
C SER A 25 10.99 22.15 4.65
N ASP A 26 9.92 21.75 3.96
CA ASP A 26 9.23 22.53 2.94
C ASP A 26 8.83 23.94 3.39
N ILE A 27 8.90 24.89 2.45
CA ILE A 27 8.62 26.31 2.69
C ILE A 27 7.18 26.63 2.29
N TYR A 28 6.35 27.08 3.22
CA TYR A 28 4.96 27.43 2.95
C TYR A 28 4.84 28.66 2.04
N LEU A 29 3.99 28.58 1.02
CA LEU A 29 3.59 29.68 0.13
C LEU A 29 2.13 30.07 0.40
N SER A 30 1.88 31.36 0.58
CA SER A 30 0.53 31.88 0.77
C SER A 30 -0.31 31.82 -0.52
N PRO A 31 -1.66 31.85 -0.43
CA PRO A 31 -2.55 31.99 -1.59
C PRO A 31 -2.38 33.29 -2.41
N GLN A 32 -1.52 34.21 -1.98
CA GLN A 32 -1.14 35.40 -2.75
C GLN A 32 0.07 35.09 -3.63
N GLU A 33 1.10 34.45 -3.07
CA GLU A 33 2.31 34.00 -3.78
C GLU A 33 1.96 32.95 -4.85
N MET A 34 1.04 32.03 -4.54
CA MET A 34 0.54 30.98 -5.44
C MET A 34 -0.20 31.50 -6.70
N ARG A 35 -0.44 32.81 -6.84
CA ARG A 35 -1.07 33.36 -8.06
C ARG A 35 -0.11 33.41 -9.25
N ALA A 36 1.18 33.66 -9.02
CA ALA A 36 2.16 33.78 -10.11
C ALA A 36 2.82 32.44 -10.52
N VAL A 37 2.70 31.42 -9.66
CA VAL A 37 3.30 30.09 -9.84
C VAL A 37 2.24 29.01 -10.05
N LEU A 38 2.66 27.89 -10.62
CA LEU A 38 1.84 26.70 -10.85
C LEU A 38 2.46 25.50 -10.10
N HIS A 39 1.66 24.45 -9.88
CA HIS A 39 2.20 23.19 -9.40
C HIS A 39 3.26 22.65 -10.39
N ARG A 40 4.40 22.20 -9.84
CA ARG A 40 5.59 21.70 -10.56
C ARG A 40 6.41 22.78 -11.28
N ASP A 41 6.18 24.06 -11.01
CA ASP A 41 7.21 25.08 -11.26
C ASP A 41 8.43 24.84 -10.37
N ARG A 42 9.62 25.09 -10.92
CA ARG A 42 10.86 25.17 -10.17
C ARG A 42 11.18 26.64 -9.94
N ILE A 43 11.32 27.05 -8.68
CA ILE A 43 11.42 28.46 -8.29
C ILE A 43 12.58 28.71 -7.34
N ARG A 44 13.02 29.97 -7.24
CA ARG A 44 13.80 30.47 -6.12
C ARG A 44 12.89 31.21 -5.15
N VAL A 45 12.91 30.80 -3.90
CA VAL A 45 12.10 31.34 -2.81
C VAL A 45 13.00 31.91 -1.72
N ARG A 46 12.63 33.05 -1.12
CA ARG A 46 13.30 33.61 0.05
C ARG A 46 12.45 33.36 1.29
N VAL A 47 13.02 32.77 2.33
CA VAL A 47 12.32 32.61 3.62
C VAL A 47 12.17 34.00 4.26
N ILE A 48 10.93 34.45 4.46
CA ILE A 48 10.62 35.79 4.99
C ILE A 48 10.30 35.79 6.49
N ARG A 49 9.78 34.68 7.03
CA ARG A 49 9.54 34.47 8.46
C ARG A 49 9.42 32.99 8.78
N TYR A 50 9.34 32.68 10.08
CA TYR A 50 8.94 31.37 10.59
C TYR A 50 7.61 31.52 11.35
N ASP A 51 6.75 30.51 11.30
CA ASP A 51 5.51 30.48 12.06
C ASP A 51 5.73 30.14 13.55
N ARG A 52 4.66 30.14 14.36
CA ARG A 52 4.71 29.79 15.80
C ARG A 52 5.13 28.33 16.09
N LYS A 53 5.25 27.48 15.07
CA LYS A 53 5.74 26.10 15.14
C LYS A 53 7.13 25.94 14.49
N GLY A 54 7.79 27.03 14.12
CA GLY A 54 9.12 27.01 13.49
C GLY A 54 9.11 26.65 12.00
N ARG A 55 7.96 26.65 11.32
CA ARG A 55 7.87 26.31 9.89
C ARG A 55 8.19 27.54 9.03
N PRO A 56 9.05 27.44 8.00
CA PRO A 56 9.40 28.58 7.15
C PRO A 56 8.24 28.99 6.24
N GLU A 57 8.05 30.30 6.09
CA GLU A 57 7.16 30.91 5.10
C GLU A 57 7.98 31.69 4.07
N GLY A 58 7.65 31.50 2.80
CA GLY A 58 8.44 31.96 1.67
C GLY A 58 7.77 33.05 0.85
N ARG A 59 8.61 33.85 0.18
CA ARG A 59 8.22 34.74 -0.91
C ARG A 59 8.95 34.33 -2.18
N VAL A 60 8.23 34.19 -3.29
CA VAL A 60 8.79 33.87 -4.61
C VAL A 60 9.65 35.04 -5.08
N LEU A 61 10.86 34.73 -5.56
CA LEU A 61 11.75 35.72 -6.18
C LEU A 61 11.71 35.62 -7.71
N GLU A 62 11.88 34.40 -8.23
CA GLU A 62 11.95 34.12 -9.66
C GLU A 62 11.53 32.66 -9.94
N ILE A 63 11.06 32.42 -11.17
CA ILE A 63 10.72 31.10 -11.67
C ILE A 63 11.88 30.63 -12.54
N LEU A 64 12.58 29.60 -12.08
CA LEU A 64 13.80 29.07 -12.70
C LEU A 64 13.46 28.17 -13.90
N GLU A 65 12.39 27.40 -13.79
CA GLU A 65 11.86 26.54 -14.85
C GLU A 65 10.35 26.36 -14.69
N ARG A 66 9.59 26.49 -15.78
CA ARG A 66 8.17 26.10 -15.83
C ARG A 66 8.01 24.84 -16.64
N ARG A 67 7.35 23.83 -16.06
CA ARG A 67 7.10 22.53 -16.69
C ARG A 67 6.26 22.70 -17.96
N LYS A 68 6.70 22.12 -19.08
CA LYS A 68 5.99 22.15 -20.38
C LYS A 68 5.06 20.95 -20.61
N ALA A 69 4.73 20.21 -19.56
CA ALA A 69 3.79 19.09 -19.65
C ALA A 69 2.36 19.62 -19.94
N PRO A 70 1.58 18.98 -20.83
CA PRO A 70 0.19 19.36 -21.03
C PRO A 70 -0.64 19.18 -19.75
N ILE A 71 -1.41 20.20 -19.39
CA ILE A 71 -2.31 20.17 -18.22
C ILE A 71 -3.62 19.54 -18.67
N ILE A 72 -4.11 18.54 -17.93
CA ILE A 72 -5.38 17.87 -18.21
C ILE A 72 -6.50 18.51 -17.40
N GLY A 73 -7.63 18.75 -18.04
CA GLY A 73 -8.80 19.31 -17.41
C GLY A 73 -10.07 19.11 -18.24
N ARG A 74 -11.21 19.44 -17.63
CA ARG A 74 -12.52 19.46 -18.30
C ARG A 74 -12.73 20.80 -18.99
N LEU A 75 -13.04 20.78 -20.29
CA LEU A 75 -13.38 21.97 -21.06
C LEU A 75 -14.79 22.44 -20.69
N LEU A 76 -14.91 23.69 -20.29
CA LEU A 76 -16.14 24.34 -19.87
C LEU A 76 -16.39 25.60 -20.70
N HIS A 77 -17.66 25.97 -20.82
CA HIS A 77 -18.09 27.19 -21.52
C HIS A 77 -19.10 27.94 -20.65
N GLU A 78 -18.60 28.92 -19.90
CA GLU A 78 -19.35 29.64 -18.87
C GLU A 78 -19.42 31.14 -19.21
N SER A 79 -20.60 31.74 -19.14
CA SER A 79 -20.82 33.17 -19.44
C SER A 79 -20.28 33.66 -20.80
N GLY A 80 -20.13 32.75 -21.78
CA GLY A 80 -19.56 33.06 -23.11
C GLY A 80 -18.04 32.96 -23.21
N ILE A 81 -17.37 32.49 -22.14
CA ILE A 81 -15.92 32.28 -22.04
C ILE A 81 -15.65 30.78 -22.05
N TRP A 82 -14.62 30.35 -22.78
CA TRP A 82 -14.10 28.98 -22.70
C TRP A 82 -12.97 28.92 -21.66
N LEU A 83 -13.02 27.93 -20.78
CA LEU A 83 -12.01 27.69 -19.76
C LEU A 83 -11.82 26.17 -19.56
N VAL A 84 -10.66 25.77 -19.06
CA VAL A 84 -10.37 24.39 -18.69
C VAL A 84 -10.06 24.34 -17.20
N ALA A 85 -10.90 23.61 -16.48
CA ALA A 85 -10.74 23.34 -15.05
C ALA A 85 -9.81 22.12 -14.87
N PRO A 86 -8.62 22.26 -14.26
CA PRO A 86 -7.65 21.16 -14.18
C PRO A 86 -8.10 20.00 -13.30
N GLU A 87 -7.89 18.77 -13.77
CA GLU A 87 -8.14 17.52 -13.01
C GLU A 87 -7.22 17.38 -11.78
N ASP A 88 -6.04 18.01 -11.83
CA ASP A 88 -5.19 18.19 -10.66
C ASP A 88 -5.49 19.53 -9.99
N LYS A 89 -6.37 19.49 -8.98
CA LYS A 89 -6.79 20.65 -8.19
C LYS A 89 -5.64 21.36 -7.46
N ARG A 90 -4.41 20.81 -7.46
CA ARG A 90 -3.18 21.49 -7.00
C ARG A 90 -2.76 22.66 -7.90
N TYR A 91 -3.24 22.75 -9.15
CA TYR A 91 -3.00 23.93 -10.00
C TYR A 91 -3.74 25.18 -9.50
N GLY A 92 -4.88 25.02 -8.82
CA GLY A 92 -5.59 26.09 -8.10
C GLY A 92 -6.14 27.25 -8.94
N GLN A 93 -6.00 27.21 -10.27
CA GLN A 93 -6.43 28.24 -11.21
C GLN A 93 -6.95 27.58 -12.50
N ASP A 94 -8.08 28.06 -13.01
CA ASP A 94 -8.60 27.63 -14.32
C ASP A 94 -7.81 28.27 -15.47
N ILE A 95 -7.64 27.53 -16.57
CA ILE A 95 -6.91 27.98 -17.75
C ILE A 95 -7.90 28.55 -18.76
N MET A 96 -7.78 29.82 -19.08
CA MET A 96 -8.65 30.50 -20.05
C MET A 96 -8.27 30.09 -21.48
N ILE A 97 -9.24 29.66 -22.29
CA ILE A 97 -9.01 29.20 -23.66
C ILE A 97 -9.63 30.22 -24.63
N PRO A 98 -8.83 30.89 -25.50
CA PRO A 98 -9.38 31.70 -26.58
C PRO A 98 -10.25 30.85 -27.52
N LYS A 99 -11.28 31.44 -28.15
CA LYS A 99 -12.23 30.69 -29.02
C LYS A 99 -11.57 29.98 -30.22
N ASN A 100 -10.42 30.46 -30.67
CA ASN A 100 -9.58 29.80 -31.69
C ASN A 100 -8.61 28.75 -31.14
N GLY A 101 -8.52 28.60 -29.81
CA GLY A 101 -7.68 27.65 -29.09
C GLY A 101 -8.39 26.39 -28.60
N ILE A 102 -9.71 26.23 -28.82
CA ILE A 102 -10.47 25.03 -28.41
C ILE A 102 -10.29 23.81 -29.35
N ALA A 103 -9.55 23.97 -30.45
CA ALA A 103 -9.42 22.99 -31.52
C ALA A 103 -10.81 22.48 -32.01
N ASN A 104 -11.07 21.18 -31.91
CA ASN A 104 -12.35 20.53 -32.23
C ASN A 104 -13.11 20.03 -30.99
N ALA A 105 -12.74 20.50 -29.80
CA ALA A 105 -13.32 20.04 -28.53
C ALA A 105 -14.72 20.62 -28.26
N SER A 106 -15.53 19.87 -27.52
CA SER A 106 -16.86 20.27 -27.04
C SER A 106 -16.85 20.53 -25.53
N ALA A 107 -17.78 21.36 -25.04
CA ALA A 107 -17.95 21.57 -23.61
C ALA A 107 -18.37 20.27 -22.91
N GLY A 108 -17.73 19.94 -21.79
CA GLY A 108 -17.85 18.67 -21.07
C GLY A 108 -16.67 17.71 -21.28
N GLN A 109 -15.96 17.82 -22.42
CA GLN A 109 -14.88 16.90 -22.78
C GLN A 109 -13.61 17.09 -21.94
N VAL A 110 -12.88 16.00 -21.77
CA VAL A 110 -11.55 15.99 -21.16
C VAL A 110 -10.52 16.33 -22.24
N VAL A 111 -9.71 17.35 -21.98
CA VAL A 111 -8.73 17.88 -22.93
C VAL A 111 -7.34 18.03 -22.31
N ALA A 112 -6.31 17.91 -23.14
CA ALA A 112 -4.96 18.33 -22.82
C ALA A 112 -4.71 19.76 -23.31
N VAL A 113 -4.14 20.59 -22.44
CA VAL A 113 -3.90 22.02 -22.70
C VAL A 113 -2.41 22.34 -22.57
N GLU A 114 -1.89 23.03 -23.57
CA GLU A 114 -0.60 23.71 -23.47
C GLU A 114 -0.83 25.19 -23.11
N LEU A 115 -0.07 25.70 -22.15
CA LEU A 115 -0.13 27.11 -21.76
C LEU A 115 0.51 28.00 -22.84
N THR A 116 -0.28 28.95 -23.35
CA THR A 116 0.20 29.99 -24.27
C THR A 116 0.66 31.24 -23.52
N GLU A 117 0.02 31.56 -22.39
CA GLU A 117 0.46 32.63 -21.49
C GLU A 117 0.47 32.16 -20.03
N PRO A 118 1.51 32.53 -19.26
CA PRO A 118 1.62 32.19 -17.84
C PRO A 118 0.56 32.94 -16.99
N PRO A 119 0.11 32.38 -15.85
CA PRO A 119 -0.55 33.20 -14.83
C PRO A 119 0.39 34.28 -14.30
N SER A 120 -0.20 35.36 -13.80
CA SER A 120 0.50 36.42 -13.08
C SER A 120 -0.28 36.85 -11.83
N MET A 121 0.25 37.79 -11.05
CA MET A 121 -0.47 38.37 -9.91
C MET A 121 -1.80 39.06 -10.31
N HIS A 122 -2.03 39.33 -11.60
CA HIS A 122 -3.16 40.10 -12.13
C HIS A 122 -3.88 39.42 -13.32
N SER A 123 -3.43 38.24 -13.78
CA SER A 123 -4.01 37.54 -14.93
C SER A 123 -4.04 36.02 -14.71
N GLN A 124 -5.13 35.39 -15.13
CA GLN A 124 -5.23 33.92 -15.23
C GLN A 124 -4.30 33.39 -16.34
N PRO A 125 -3.94 32.09 -16.33
CA PRO A 125 -3.24 31.47 -17.44
C PRO A 125 -4.09 31.50 -18.72
N LEU A 126 -3.46 31.70 -19.88
CA LEU A 126 -4.08 31.38 -21.18
C LEU A 126 -3.52 30.07 -21.72
N GLY A 127 -4.34 29.29 -22.42
CA GLY A 127 -3.92 28.04 -23.04
C GLY A 127 -4.62 27.71 -24.35
N ARG A 128 -4.14 26.64 -24.99
CA ARG A 128 -4.73 26.02 -26.19
C ARG A 128 -4.88 24.52 -25.99
N VAL A 129 -5.98 23.95 -26.47
CA VAL A 129 -6.19 22.50 -26.56
C VAL A 129 -5.20 21.90 -27.57
N THR A 130 -4.52 20.84 -27.18
CA THR A 130 -3.54 20.11 -28.01
C THR A 130 -3.92 18.65 -28.27
N GLU A 131 -4.67 18.03 -27.36
CA GLU A 131 -5.22 16.67 -27.49
C GLU A 131 -6.64 16.68 -26.91
N VAL A 132 -7.63 16.13 -27.63
CA VAL A 132 -8.97 15.85 -27.09
C VAL A 132 -9.00 14.39 -26.71
N LEU A 133 -9.28 14.08 -25.43
CA LEU A 133 -9.21 12.70 -24.94
C LEU A 133 -10.54 11.95 -25.11
N GLY A 134 -11.67 12.61 -24.85
CA GLY A 134 -13.00 12.02 -24.90
C GLY A 134 -13.96 12.64 -23.87
N GLU A 135 -15.04 11.93 -23.54
CA GLU A 135 -15.98 12.31 -22.50
C GLU A 135 -15.56 11.78 -21.12
N ILE A 136 -15.92 12.49 -20.04
CA ILE A 136 -15.50 12.13 -18.67
C ILE A 136 -16.05 10.78 -18.17
N ASP A 137 -17.17 10.30 -18.74
CA ASP A 137 -17.78 9.02 -18.38
C ASP A 137 -17.29 7.84 -19.26
N ASP A 138 -16.44 8.07 -20.27
CA ASP A 138 -15.87 7.05 -21.17
C ASP A 138 -15.03 6.00 -20.40
N ALA A 139 -15.10 4.74 -20.84
CA ALA A 139 -14.43 3.63 -20.16
C ALA A 139 -12.90 3.68 -20.32
N GLY A 140 -12.16 3.86 -19.23
CA GLY A 140 -10.70 4.01 -19.24
C GLY A 140 -10.24 5.47 -19.29
N MET A 141 -11.16 6.45 -19.35
CA MET A 141 -10.83 7.88 -19.25
C MET A 141 -10.12 8.19 -17.93
N GLU A 142 -10.53 7.53 -16.85
CA GLU A 142 -9.91 7.63 -15.54
C GLU A 142 -8.42 7.25 -15.55
N ILE A 143 -8.04 6.28 -16.40
CA ILE A 143 -6.65 5.84 -16.59
C ILE A 143 -5.89 6.86 -17.44
N GLU A 144 -6.47 7.35 -18.54
CA GLU A 144 -5.83 8.37 -19.40
C GLU A 144 -5.61 9.71 -18.67
N ILE A 145 -6.54 10.09 -17.76
CA ILE A 145 -6.38 11.21 -16.82
C ILE A 145 -5.25 10.92 -15.84
N ALA A 146 -5.28 9.79 -15.12
CA ALA A 146 -4.26 9.47 -14.11
C ALA A 146 -2.85 9.38 -14.71
N VAL A 147 -2.70 8.69 -15.85
CA VAL A 147 -1.43 8.55 -16.58
C VAL A 147 -0.82 9.90 -16.92
N ARG A 148 -1.60 10.90 -17.34
CA ARG A 148 -1.09 12.25 -17.63
C ARG A 148 -0.92 13.12 -16.37
N LYS A 149 -1.88 13.10 -15.44
CA LYS A 149 -1.84 13.81 -14.14
C LYS A 149 -0.59 13.45 -13.32
N TYR A 150 -0.25 12.18 -13.23
CA TYR A 150 0.94 11.70 -12.52
C TYR A 150 2.19 11.60 -13.41
N GLU A 151 2.09 11.93 -14.69
CA GLU A 151 3.19 11.81 -15.68
C GLU A 151 3.82 10.40 -15.69
N VAL A 152 2.97 9.38 -15.83
CA VAL A 152 3.39 7.99 -16.05
C VAL A 152 3.87 7.86 -17.52
N PRO A 153 5.14 7.47 -17.78
CA PRO A 153 5.64 7.26 -19.14
C PRO A 153 4.94 6.04 -19.75
N HIS A 154 4.04 6.30 -20.68
CA HIS A 154 3.16 5.27 -21.27
C HIS A 154 3.51 4.97 -22.73
N ARG A 155 3.93 5.97 -23.51
CA ARG A 155 4.42 5.81 -24.89
C ARG A 155 5.90 5.37 -24.85
N PHE A 156 6.30 4.42 -25.69
CA PHE A 156 7.71 4.04 -25.83
C PHE A 156 8.39 4.92 -26.89
N SER A 157 9.71 5.13 -26.80
CA SER A 157 10.47 5.87 -27.81
C SER A 157 10.45 5.15 -29.17
N ALA A 158 10.62 5.92 -30.26
CA ALA A 158 10.67 5.35 -31.62
C ALA A 158 11.86 4.40 -31.78
N GLU A 159 12.96 4.73 -31.09
CA GLU A 159 14.20 3.97 -30.95
C GLU A 159 13.93 2.64 -30.24
N THR A 160 13.24 2.64 -29.10
CA THR A 160 12.83 1.43 -28.37
C THR A 160 11.91 0.54 -29.19
N LEU A 161 10.94 1.11 -29.92
CA LEU A 161 10.09 0.34 -30.82
C LEU A 161 10.89 -0.27 -31.98
N ALA A 162 11.80 0.49 -32.59
CA ALA A 162 12.68 0.03 -33.66
C ALA A 162 13.74 -0.98 -33.19
N GLN A 163 14.16 -0.95 -31.91
CA GLN A 163 14.99 -1.97 -31.29
C GLN A 163 14.18 -3.24 -31.03
N THR A 164 12.99 -3.11 -30.45
CA THR A 164 12.07 -4.22 -30.14
C THR A 164 11.67 -5.01 -31.40
N ALA A 165 11.42 -4.31 -32.51
CA ALA A 165 11.08 -4.94 -33.78
C ALA A 165 12.20 -5.86 -34.32
N LYS A 166 13.47 -5.59 -33.99
CA LYS A 166 14.65 -6.37 -34.43
C LYS A 166 14.93 -7.60 -33.55
N LEU A 167 14.24 -7.75 -32.42
CA LEU A 167 14.38 -8.93 -31.56
C LEU A 167 13.79 -10.17 -32.25
N PRO A 168 14.35 -11.37 -32.03
CA PRO A 168 13.74 -12.61 -32.53
C PRO A 168 12.42 -12.89 -31.80
N ASP A 169 11.57 -13.74 -32.37
CA ASP A 169 10.31 -14.14 -31.71
C ASP A 169 10.47 -15.33 -30.75
N LYS A 170 11.62 -16.03 -30.80
CA LYS A 170 11.99 -17.14 -29.91
C LYS A 170 13.48 -17.13 -29.55
N VAL A 171 13.84 -17.81 -28.47
CA VAL A 171 15.24 -18.02 -28.05
C VAL A 171 16.04 -18.72 -29.16
N ARG A 172 17.18 -18.15 -29.57
CA ARG A 172 18.00 -18.73 -30.66
C ARG A 172 19.01 -19.73 -30.09
N PRO A 173 19.47 -20.74 -30.86
CA PRO A 173 20.52 -21.67 -30.43
C PRO A 173 21.83 -21.01 -30.00
N THR A 174 22.12 -19.78 -30.45
CA THR A 174 23.26 -18.97 -30.01
C THR A 174 23.06 -18.38 -28.61
N ASP A 175 21.84 -18.03 -28.21
CA ASP A 175 21.53 -17.46 -26.89
C ASP A 175 21.62 -18.50 -25.76
N LYS A 176 21.48 -19.79 -26.11
CA LYS A 176 21.64 -20.95 -25.20
C LYS A 176 23.09 -21.22 -24.78
N ARG A 177 24.09 -20.62 -25.44
CA ARG A 177 25.52 -20.89 -25.16
C ARG A 177 25.93 -20.36 -23.79
N GLN A 178 26.83 -21.08 -23.11
CA GLN A 178 27.35 -20.74 -21.77
C GLN A 178 26.26 -20.61 -20.69
N ARG A 179 25.20 -21.41 -20.81
CA ARG A 179 24.11 -21.54 -19.84
C ARG A 179 24.02 -22.99 -19.36
N ILE A 180 23.53 -23.19 -18.14
CA ILE A 180 23.12 -24.51 -17.68
C ILE A 180 21.79 -24.87 -18.37
N ASP A 181 21.69 -26.09 -18.89
CA ASP A 181 20.42 -26.60 -19.40
C ASP A 181 19.62 -27.19 -18.22
N LEU A 182 18.39 -26.69 -18.02
CA LEU A 182 17.41 -27.18 -17.06
C LEU A 182 16.06 -27.44 -17.77
N THR A 183 16.07 -27.68 -19.09
CA THR A 183 14.83 -27.92 -19.86
C THR A 183 14.15 -29.25 -19.54
N ASP A 184 14.81 -30.15 -18.81
CA ASP A 184 14.30 -31.40 -18.26
C ASP A 184 13.85 -31.30 -16.78
N VAL A 185 14.13 -30.17 -16.10
CA VAL A 185 13.69 -29.94 -14.72
C VAL A 185 12.23 -29.48 -14.72
N PRO A 186 11.32 -30.10 -13.92
CA PRO A 186 9.91 -29.73 -13.80
C PRO A 186 9.59 -28.36 -13.15
N LEU A 187 10.25 -27.30 -13.60
CA LEU A 187 9.98 -25.90 -13.24
C LEU A 187 8.56 -25.50 -13.70
N VAL A 188 7.85 -24.74 -12.86
CA VAL A 188 6.48 -24.26 -13.12
C VAL A 188 6.33 -22.80 -12.70
N THR A 189 5.47 -22.03 -13.39
CA THR A 189 5.04 -20.69 -12.93
C THR A 189 3.70 -20.80 -12.20
N ILE A 190 3.46 -19.94 -11.21
CA ILE A 190 2.23 -19.96 -10.38
C ILE A 190 1.78 -18.52 -10.20
N ASP A 191 0.75 -18.12 -10.94
CA ASP A 191 0.42 -16.70 -11.16
C ASP A 191 -1.03 -16.35 -10.86
N GLY A 192 -1.38 -15.06 -10.94
CA GLY A 192 -2.77 -14.63 -11.05
C GLY A 192 -3.37 -14.99 -12.41
N GLU A 193 -4.68 -15.27 -12.46
CA GLU A 193 -5.44 -15.67 -13.65
C GLU A 193 -5.17 -14.75 -14.87
N ASP A 194 -5.11 -13.44 -14.64
CA ASP A 194 -4.92 -12.40 -15.65
C ASP A 194 -3.46 -12.13 -16.06
N ALA A 195 -2.48 -12.66 -15.33
CA ALA A 195 -1.06 -12.41 -15.59
C ALA A 195 -0.58 -12.99 -16.94
N ARG A 196 0.39 -12.33 -17.57
CA ARG A 196 1.02 -12.74 -18.86
C ARG A 196 2.55 -12.58 -18.84
N ASP A 197 3.03 -11.75 -17.92
CA ASP A 197 4.39 -11.35 -17.59
C ASP A 197 4.98 -12.24 -16.49
N PHE A 198 5.17 -13.53 -16.79
CA PHE A 198 5.66 -14.52 -15.83
C PHE A 198 7.16 -14.32 -15.55
N ASP A 199 7.47 -13.56 -14.50
CA ASP A 199 8.83 -13.25 -14.05
C ASP A 199 9.58 -14.46 -13.48
N ASP A 200 8.89 -15.36 -12.77
CA ASP A 200 9.50 -16.44 -11.98
C ASP A 200 8.91 -17.83 -12.22
N ALA A 201 9.77 -18.85 -12.07
CA ALA A 201 9.42 -20.26 -12.12
C ALA A 201 10.13 -21.02 -10.99
N VAL A 202 9.42 -21.94 -10.34
CA VAL A 202 9.87 -22.63 -9.12
C VAL A 202 9.89 -24.16 -9.28
N TYR A 203 10.84 -24.80 -8.59
CA TYR A 203 10.96 -26.26 -8.47
C TYR A 203 11.53 -26.64 -7.10
N CYS A 204 11.12 -27.79 -6.56
CA CYS A 204 11.62 -28.29 -5.27
C CYS A 204 11.79 -29.82 -5.26
N GLU A 205 12.91 -30.26 -4.68
CA GLU A 205 13.23 -31.68 -4.41
C GLU A 205 13.81 -31.88 -3.00
N PRO A 206 13.45 -32.95 -2.27
CA PRO A 206 13.99 -33.24 -0.94
C PRO A 206 15.44 -33.75 -1.04
N VAL A 207 16.32 -33.27 -0.17
CA VAL A 207 17.77 -33.59 -0.18
C VAL A 207 18.32 -34.00 1.19
N THR A 208 19.46 -34.68 1.18
CA THR A 208 20.24 -35.00 2.39
C THR A 208 21.41 -34.03 2.51
N ILE A 209 21.31 -33.11 3.46
CA ILE A 209 22.37 -32.22 3.95
C ILE A 209 23.39 -33.04 4.76
N GLY A 210 24.68 -32.82 4.51
CA GLY A 210 25.79 -33.47 5.21
C GLY A 210 26.23 -34.80 4.60
N ARG A 211 26.79 -35.69 5.42
CA ARG A 211 27.28 -37.01 4.95
C ARG A 211 26.09 -37.95 4.69
N LYS A 212 25.86 -38.29 3.42
CA LYS A 212 24.95 -39.38 3.01
C LYS A 212 25.41 -40.72 3.56
N THR A 213 24.87 -41.11 4.72
CA THR A 213 24.97 -42.49 5.23
C THR A 213 23.89 -43.37 4.59
N LYS A 214 24.13 -44.68 4.52
CA LYS A 214 23.21 -45.63 3.88
C LYS A 214 21.93 -45.75 4.72
N GLY A 215 20.82 -45.20 4.24
CA GLY A 215 19.54 -45.13 4.95
C GLY A 215 19.23 -43.78 5.61
N ALA A 216 20.02 -42.73 5.36
CA ALA A 216 19.65 -41.37 5.78
C ALA A 216 18.41 -40.87 5.03
N SER A 217 17.39 -40.45 5.76
CA SER A 217 16.26 -39.69 5.22
C SER A 217 16.71 -38.31 4.71
N PRO A 218 15.94 -37.66 3.82
CA PRO A 218 16.07 -36.23 3.58
C PRO A 218 15.89 -35.41 4.87
N ASN A 219 16.61 -34.30 4.98
CA ASN A 219 16.62 -33.39 6.13
C ASN A 219 16.67 -31.90 5.70
N GLY A 220 16.32 -31.64 4.45
CA GLY A 220 16.18 -30.33 3.84
C GLY A 220 15.64 -30.47 2.41
N TRP A 221 15.53 -29.36 1.70
CA TRP A 221 15.06 -29.30 0.32
C TRP A 221 16.02 -28.47 -0.53
N ARG A 222 16.17 -28.84 -1.79
CA ARG A 222 16.75 -27.99 -2.81
C ARG A 222 15.61 -27.25 -3.50
N LEU A 223 15.64 -25.93 -3.40
CA LEU A 223 14.69 -25.00 -4.00
C LEU A 223 15.39 -24.30 -5.16
N ILE A 224 14.82 -24.41 -6.36
CA ILE A 224 15.30 -23.71 -7.56
C ILE A 224 14.30 -22.61 -7.87
N VAL A 225 14.79 -21.37 -7.94
CA VAL A 225 14.04 -20.17 -8.35
C VAL A 225 14.68 -19.64 -9.63
N ALA A 226 14.01 -19.83 -10.76
CA ALA A 226 14.46 -19.38 -12.07
C ALA A 226 13.72 -18.11 -12.46
N ILE A 227 14.45 -17.00 -12.66
CA ILE A 227 13.89 -15.68 -12.96
C ILE A 227 14.19 -15.29 -14.41
N ALA A 228 13.22 -14.69 -15.10
CA ALA A 228 13.31 -14.17 -16.46
C ALA A 228 14.60 -13.36 -16.70
N ASP A 229 15.43 -13.78 -17.66
CA ASP A 229 16.72 -13.14 -17.94
C ASP A 229 16.59 -11.89 -18.83
N VAL A 230 15.89 -10.87 -18.32
CA VAL A 230 15.68 -9.58 -19.00
C VAL A 230 17.01 -8.91 -19.35
N SER A 231 18.04 -9.08 -18.51
CA SER A 231 19.39 -8.57 -18.76
C SER A 231 20.09 -9.22 -19.98
N HIS A 232 19.56 -10.33 -20.51
CA HIS A 232 19.96 -10.86 -21.82
C HIS A 232 19.48 -9.98 -22.98
N TYR A 233 18.34 -9.31 -22.85
CA TYR A 233 17.68 -8.57 -23.93
C TYR A 233 17.81 -7.05 -23.80
N VAL A 234 17.85 -6.51 -22.58
CA VAL A 234 17.96 -5.06 -22.30
C VAL A 234 19.38 -4.75 -21.83
N LYS A 235 20.21 -4.09 -22.65
CA LYS A 235 21.61 -3.77 -22.32
C LYS A 235 21.78 -2.33 -21.83
N PRO A 236 22.74 -2.08 -20.90
CA PRO A 236 23.08 -0.73 -20.46
C PRO A 236 23.32 0.24 -21.63
N GLY A 237 22.58 1.36 -21.67
CA GLY A 237 22.76 2.42 -22.67
C GLY A 237 22.26 2.09 -24.08
N GLU A 238 21.33 1.13 -24.23
CA GLU A 238 20.49 0.99 -25.42
C GLU A 238 19.10 1.61 -25.14
N SER A 239 18.34 1.99 -26.18
CA SER A 239 17.03 2.64 -26.00
C SER A 239 16.05 1.87 -25.10
N LEU A 240 16.02 0.53 -25.20
CA LEU A 240 15.22 -0.33 -24.31
C LEU A 240 15.57 -0.16 -22.82
N ASP A 241 16.78 0.28 -22.49
CA ASP A 241 17.25 0.57 -21.14
C ASP A 241 16.90 1.99 -20.70
N ASP A 242 16.98 2.96 -21.61
CA ASP A 242 16.55 4.35 -21.35
C ASP A 242 15.05 4.41 -21.02
N ASP A 243 14.19 3.80 -21.86
CA ASP A 243 12.73 3.69 -21.61
C ASP A 243 12.43 2.91 -20.30
N ALA A 244 13.15 1.80 -20.06
CA ALA A 244 12.97 1.00 -18.84
C ALA A 244 13.41 1.75 -17.57
N TYR A 245 14.46 2.56 -17.66
CA TYR A 245 14.89 3.45 -16.58
C TYR A 245 13.88 4.57 -16.35
N GLU A 246 13.41 5.27 -17.40
CA GLU A 246 12.43 6.36 -17.27
C GLU A 246 11.14 5.91 -16.56
N ARG A 247 10.68 4.70 -16.90
CA ARG A 247 9.53 4.03 -16.26
C ARG A 247 9.86 3.53 -14.85
N ALA A 248 10.99 2.85 -14.70
CA ALA A 248 11.51 2.13 -13.53
C ALA A 248 10.62 1.01 -12.93
N THR A 249 9.31 1.04 -13.17
CA THR A 249 8.35 -0.01 -12.79
C THR A 249 7.22 -0.09 -13.82
N SER A 250 6.59 -1.26 -13.95
CA SER A 250 5.26 -1.36 -14.56
C SER A 250 4.22 -0.73 -13.62
N VAL A 251 3.15 -0.16 -14.19
CA VAL A 251 1.99 0.38 -13.45
C VAL A 251 0.77 -0.48 -13.75
N TYR A 252 0.15 -1.04 -12.70
CA TYR A 252 -1.02 -1.91 -12.82
C TYR A 252 -2.26 -1.13 -12.42
N PHE A 253 -3.07 -0.74 -13.40
CA PHE A 253 -4.42 -0.20 -13.19
C PHE A 253 -5.45 -1.34 -13.30
N PRO A 254 -6.66 -1.19 -12.73
CA PRO A 254 -7.79 -2.04 -13.08
C PRO A 254 -7.95 -2.12 -14.61
N ARG A 255 -8.02 -3.35 -15.14
CA ARG A 255 -8.18 -3.68 -16.57
C ARG A 255 -7.02 -3.27 -17.52
N ARG A 256 -5.95 -2.59 -17.07
CA ARG A 256 -4.84 -2.17 -17.95
C ARG A 256 -3.49 -2.08 -17.24
N VAL A 257 -2.45 -2.63 -17.86
CA VAL A 257 -1.06 -2.46 -17.43
C VAL A 257 -0.38 -1.43 -18.33
N ILE A 258 0.43 -0.54 -17.74
CA ILE A 258 1.45 0.23 -18.45
C ILE A 258 2.79 -0.44 -18.14
N PRO A 259 3.32 -1.30 -19.03
CA PRO A 259 4.48 -2.12 -18.70
C PRO A 259 5.78 -1.32 -18.74
N MET A 260 6.77 -1.74 -17.94
CA MET A 260 8.13 -1.18 -17.97
C MET A 260 8.83 -1.46 -19.31
N LEU A 261 8.52 -2.59 -19.95
CA LEU A 261 9.12 -3.07 -21.19
C LEU A 261 8.05 -3.31 -22.26
N PRO A 262 8.38 -3.20 -23.56
CA PRO A 262 7.46 -3.55 -24.64
C PRO A 262 6.99 -5.01 -24.58
N GLU A 263 5.75 -5.27 -24.98
CA GLU A 263 5.07 -6.57 -24.75
C GLU A 263 5.77 -7.78 -25.38
N LYS A 264 6.47 -7.60 -26.51
CA LYS A 264 7.29 -8.64 -27.15
C LYS A 264 8.42 -9.15 -26.23
N LEU A 265 8.88 -8.33 -25.28
CA LEU A 265 9.72 -8.75 -24.17
C LEU A 265 8.87 -9.24 -23.00
N SER A 266 8.02 -8.37 -22.42
CA SER A 266 7.38 -8.65 -21.13
C SER A 266 6.50 -9.90 -21.14
N ASN A 267 5.74 -10.11 -22.21
CA ASN A 267 4.78 -11.21 -22.34
C ASN A 267 5.34 -12.34 -23.24
N GLY A 268 6.34 -12.01 -24.07
CA GLY A 268 6.96 -12.91 -25.05
C GLY A 268 8.29 -13.52 -24.58
N LEU A 269 9.41 -12.88 -24.97
CA LEU A 269 10.77 -13.41 -24.81
C LEU A 269 11.24 -13.56 -23.36
N CYS A 270 10.81 -12.68 -22.45
CA CYS A 270 11.23 -12.71 -21.05
C CYS A 270 10.29 -13.57 -20.20
N SER A 271 8.96 -13.44 -20.39
CA SER A 271 7.96 -14.24 -19.68
C SER A 271 8.23 -15.74 -19.84
N LEU A 272 8.27 -16.45 -18.72
CA LEU A 272 8.61 -17.87 -18.59
C LEU A 272 7.48 -18.81 -19.04
N ASN A 273 6.98 -18.56 -20.25
CA ASN A 273 5.85 -19.21 -20.91
C ASN A 273 5.96 -20.75 -20.94
N PRO A 274 4.84 -21.48 -20.74
CA PRO A 274 4.85 -22.92 -20.61
C PRO A 274 5.10 -23.65 -21.94
N ASN A 275 5.85 -24.75 -21.89
CA ASN A 275 6.30 -25.60 -23.00
C ASN A 275 7.24 -24.90 -24.00
N GLU A 276 7.75 -23.70 -23.70
CA GLU A 276 8.73 -23.01 -24.52
C GLU A 276 10.06 -22.79 -23.80
N ASP A 277 11.14 -22.86 -24.56
CA ASP A 277 12.48 -22.54 -24.05
C ASP A 277 12.58 -21.06 -23.71
N ARG A 278 13.08 -20.76 -22.51
CA ARG A 278 13.30 -19.40 -22.01
C ARG A 278 14.64 -19.26 -21.31
N LEU A 279 15.17 -18.05 -21.33
CA LEU A 279 16.44 -17.71 -20.70
C LEU A 279 16.18 -17.25 -19.27
N ALA A 280 16.87 -17.85 -18.31
CA ALA A 280 16.73 -17.53 -16.90
C ALA A 280 18.06 -17.12 -16.24
N MET A 281 17.97 -16.33 -15.17
CA MET A 281 18.96 -16.24 -14.11
C MET A 281 18.42 -17.04 -12.93
N VAL A 282 19.15 -18.06 -12.50
CA VAL A 282 18.68 -19.03 -11.51
C VAL A 282 19.36 -18.76 -10.18
N CYS A 283 18.58 -18.78 -9.10
CA CYS A 283 19.04 -18.99 -7.74
C CYS A 283 18.71 -20.44 -7.36
N ASP A 284 19.74 -21.26 -7.13
CA ASP A 284 19.63 -22.66 -6.74
C ASP A 284 20.14 -22.79 -5.30
N MET A 285 19.25 -23.12 -4.36
CA MET A 285 19.52 -23.04 -2.92
C MET A 285 19.11 -24.30 -2.17
N VAL A 286 19.80 -24.58 -1.06
CA VAL A 286 19.49 -25.68 -0.15
C VAL A 286 18.97 -25.10 1.18
N VAL A 287 17.70 -25.38 1.47
CA VAL A 287 16.99 -24.97 2.69
C VAL A 287 16.94 -26.17 3.64
N ASP A 288 17.19 -25.96 4.94
CA ASP A 288 17.15 -27.02 5.93
C ASP A 288 15.76 -27.25 6.57
N ALA A 289 15.66 -28.25 7.45
CA ALA A 289 14.43 -28.60 8.17
C ALA A 289 13.92 -27.54 9.19
N VAL A 290 14.65 -26.44 9.43
CA VAL A 290 14.15 -25.30 10.23
C VAL A 290 13.81 -24.06 9.40
N GLY A 291 14.22 -24.03 8.13
CA GLY A 291 13.92 -22.97 7.16
C GLY A 291 15.10 -22.04 6.88
N GLU A 292 16.32 -22.40 7.29
CA GLU A 292 17.52 -21.60 7.01
C GLU A 292 18.17 -22.03 5.69
N VAL A 293 18.71 -21.08 4.93
CA VAL A 293 19.44 -21.36 3.69
C VAL A 293 20.87 -21.76 4.03
N HIS A 294 21.17 -23.05 3.87
CA HIS A 294 22.50 -23.61 4.20
C HIS A 294 23.55 -23.27 3.13
N ALA A 295 23.15 -23.28 1.85
CA ALA A 295 24.01 -22.98 0.70
C ALA A 295 23.16 -22.50 -0.48
N TYR A 296 23.73 -21.66 -1.34
CA TYR A 296 23.10 -21.24 -2.59
C TYR A 296 24.15 -20.99 -3.68
N GLN A 297 23.70 -20.94 -4.94
CA GLN A 297 24.49 -20.53 -6.10
C GLN A 297 23.63 -19.77 -7.11
N PHE A 298 24.27 -18.91 -7.91
CA PHE A 298 23.65 -18.19 -9.02
C PHE A 298 24.26 -18.62 -10.35
N PHE A 299 23.43 -18.82 -11.38
CA PHE A 299 23.92 -19.09 -12.74
C PHE A 299 22.89 -18.74 -13.84
N PRO A 300 23.35 -18.37 -15.05
CA PRO A 300 22.47 -18.24 -16.20
C PRO A 300 22.07 -19.63 -16.73
N ALA A 301 20.79 -19.83 -17.01
CA ALA A 301 20.23 -21.08 -17.48
C ALA A 301 19.36 -20.92 -18.74
N VAL A 302 19.04 -22.04 -19.37
CA VAL A 302 17.89 -22.23 -20.26
C VAL A 302 16.91 -23.15 -19.52
N ILE A 303 15.64 -22.76 -19.45
CA ILE A 303 14.57 -23.54 -18.82
C ILE A 303 13.45 -23.81 -19.82
N ASN A 304 12.60 -24.78 -19.54
CA ASN A 304 11.32 -24.96 -20.22
C ASN A 304 10.24 -25.17 -19.14
N SER A 305 9.28 -24.25 -19.04
CA SER A 305 8.27 -24.28 -17.98
C SER A 305 7.25 -25.38 -18.26
N HIS A 306 7.20 -26.40 -17.40
CA HIS A 306 6.38 -27.60 -17.61
C HIS A 306 4.88 -27.34 -17.38
N ALA A 307 4.52 -26.26 -16.68
CA ALA A 307 3.17 -25.75 -16.57
C ALA A 307 3.17 -24.29 -16.11
N ARG A 308 2.24 -23.50 -16.63
CA ARG A 308 1.70 -22.32 -15.94
C ARG A 308 0.50 -22.79 -15.14
N PHE A 309 0.50 -22.50 -13.86
CA PHE A 309 -0.63 -22.66 -12.96
C PHE A 309 -1.20 -21.29 -12.54
N THR A 310 -2.39 -21.29 -11.95
CA THR A 310 -2.83 -20.18 -11.09
C THR A 310 -2.69 -20.50 -9.60
N TYR A 311 -2.64 -19.46 -8.76
CA TYR A 311 -2.73 -19.59 -7.31
C TYR A 311 -4.00 -20.35 -6.86
N THR A 312 -5.10 -20.24 -7.60
CA THR A 312 -6.37 -20.95 -7.34
C THR A 312 -6.24 -22.44 -7.65
N GLU A 313 -5.61 -22.80 -8.77
CA GLU A 313 -5.35 -24.20 -9.13
C GLU A 313 -4.43 -24.88 -8.11
N VAL A 314 -3.30 -24.24 -7.74
CA VAL A 314 -2.32 -24.83 -6.80
C VAL A 314 -2.91 -24.99 -5.40
N ALA A 315 -3.67 -24.00 -4.90
CA ALA A 315 -4.36 -24.13 -3.62
C ALA A 315 -5.38 -25.29 -3.63
N THR A 316 -6.09 -25.48 -4.75
CA THR A 316 -7.04 -26.59 -4.95
C THR A 316 -6.33 -27.95 -4.97
N ILE A 317 -5.18 -28.05 -5.65
CA ILE A 317 -4.36 -29.27 -5.71
C ILE A 317 -3.76 -29.62 -4.35
N LEU A 318 -3.27 -28.63 -3.60
CA LEU A 318 -2.72 -28.84 -2.25
C LEU A 318 -3.82 -29.23 -1.24
N ALA A 319 -5.03 -28.68 -1.37
CA ALA A 319 -6.18 -29.07 -0.54
C ALA A 319 -6.69 -30.48 -0.86
N ASN A 320 -6.63 -30.93 -2.12
CA ASN A 320 -7.01 -32.29 -2.51
C ASN A 320 -6.10 -32.86 -3.61
N THR A 321 -4.99 -33.46 -3.19
CA THR A 321 -3.96 -34.08 -4.06
C THR A 321 -4.44 -35.29 -4.87
N ARG A 322 -5.70 -35.72 -4.69
CA ARG A 322 -6.35 -36.80 -5.46
C ARG A 322 -7.55 -36.30 -6.27
N GLY A 323 -7.96 -35.05 -6.11
CA GLY A 323 -9.12 -34.44 -6.77
C GLY A 323 -8.90 -34.17 -8.27
N PRO A 324 -9.94 -33.70 -8.98
CA PRO A 324 -9.92 -33.56 -10.45
C PRO A 324 -8.73 -32.75 -10.97
N GLU A 325 -8.44 -31.58 -10.38
CA GLU A 325 -7.31 -30.73 -10.77
C GLU A 325 -5.96 -31.41 -10.59
N ALA A 326 -5.78 -32.14 -9.49
CA ALA A 326 -4.57 -32.91 -9.24
C ALA A 326 -4.38 -34.05 -10.26
N GLN A 327 -5.46 -34.66 -10.76
CA GLN A 327 -5.35 -35.67 -11.83
C GLN A 327 -4.94 -35.04 -13.18
N LYS A 328 -5.42 -33.83 -13.52
CA LYS A 328 -5.01 -33.09 -14.75
C LYS A 328 -3.51 -32.79 -14.83
N ARG A 329 -2.81 -32.83 -13.69
CA ARG A 329 -1.39 -32.45 -13.53
C ARG A 329 -0.60 -33.45 -12.69
N LYS A 330 -1.03 -34.73 -12.66
CA LYS A 330 -0.57 -35.78 -11.74
C LYS A 330 0.96 -35.91 -11.59
N ALA A 331 1.72 -35.69 -12.67
CA ALA A 331 3.19 -35.74 -12.65
C ALA A 331 3.85 -34.60 -11.86
N LEU A 332 3.20 -33.43 -11.76
CA LEU A 332 3.72 -32.24 -11.09
C LEU A 332 3.28 -32.13 -9.62
N VAL A 333 2.24 -32.85 -9.20
CA VAL A 333 1.72 -32.85 -7.81
C VAL A 333 2.80 -33.15 -6.76
N PRO A 334 3.76 -34.08 -6.95
CA PRO A 334 4.85 -34.29 -5.99
C PRO A 334 5.74 -33.05 -5.81
N HIS A 335 6.04 -32.31 -6.89
CA HIS A 335 6.87 -31.11 -6.82
C HIS A 335 6.14 -29.94 -6.15
N LEU A 336 4.83 -29.80 -6.38
CA LEU A 336 3.97 -28.86 -5.64
C LEU A 336 3.93 -29.19 -4.14
N LEU A 337 3.95 -30.48 -3.76
CA LEU A 337 4.04 -30.89 -2.36
C LEU A 337 5.40 -30.56 -1.73
N HIS A 338 6.52 -30.82 -2.41
CA HIS A 338 7.84 -30.41 -1.91
C HIS A 338 7.98 -28.88 -1.79
N LEU A 339 7.38 -28.12 -2.71
CA LEU A 339 7.29 -26.65 -2.62
C LEU A 339 6.49 -26.22 -1.37
N HIS A 340 5.39 -26.90 -1.06
CA HIS A 340 4.57 -26.64 0.13
C HIS A 340 5.28 -27.06 1.44
N GLU A 341 6.13 -28.08 1.41
CA GLU A 341 6.98 -28.49 2.53
C GLU A 341 8.05 -27.43 2.85
N VAL A 342 8.81 -26.98 1.85
CA VAL A 342 9.84 -25.95 2.07
C VAL A 342 9.23 -24.59 2.43
N TYR A 343 8.07 -24.23 1.88
CA TYR A 343 7.26 -23.08 2.33
C TYR A 343 6.99 -23.12 3.84
N ARG A 344 6.57 -24.28 4.38
CA ARG A 344 6.29 -24.43 5.82
C ARG A 344 7.55 -24.29 6.69
N ALA A 345 8.72 -24.66 6.17
CA ALA A 345 9.99 -24.42 6.84
C ALA A 345 10.36 -22.92 6.81
N LEU A 346 10.31 -22.28 5.64
CA LEU A 346 10.61 -20.85 5.47
C LEU A 346 9.67 -19.96 6.32
N LEU A 347 8.36 -20.22 6.31
CA LEU A 347 7.38 -19.50 7.12
C LEU A 347 7.66 -19.63 8.63
N LYS A 348 8.12 -20.81 9.08
CA LYS A 348 8.54 -21.04 10.48
C LYS A 348 9.80 -20.25 10.84
N ALA A 349 10.78 -20.19 9.94
CA ALA A 349 11.96 -19.33 10.10
C ALA A 349 11.57 -17.84 10.13
N ARG A 350 10.68 -17.39 9.23
CA ARG A 350 10.11 -16.02 9.22
C ARG A 350 9.45 -15.65 10.55
N ALA A 351 8.65 -16.56 11.13
CA ALA A 351 8.03 -16.36 12.44
C ALA A 351 9.07 -16.32 13.58
N THR A 352 10.08 -17.19 13.56
CA THR A 352 11.15 -17.25 14.58
C THR A 352 12.08 -16.04 14.52
N ARG A 353 12.33 -15.50 13.32
CA ARG A 353 13.07 -14.25 13.06
C ARG A 353 12.32 -13.00 13.54
N GLY A 354 11.02 -13.13 13.87
CA GLY A 354 10.19 -12.01 14.31
C GLY A 354 9.84 -11.03 13.20
N ALA A 355 9.77 -11.49 11.95
CA ALA A 355 9.20 -10.69 10.87
C ALA A 355 7.74 -10.34 11.17
N VAL A 356 7.29 -9.18 10.70
CA VAL A 356 5.95 -8.66 10.98
C VAL A 356 5.03 -9.00 9.83
N ASP A 357 3.88 -9.62 10.12
CA ASP A 357 2.86 -9.98 9.14
C ASP A 357 1.51 -9.50 9.67
N PHE A 358 0.93 -8.51 8.99
CA PHE A 358 -0.38 -7.95 9.29
C PHE A 358 -1.33 -8.30 8.14
N GLU A 359 -2.45 -8.96 8.44
CA GLU A 359 -3.45 -9.27 7.42
C GLU A 359 -4.29 -8.01 7.12
N THR A 360 -3.99 -7.35 6.01
CA THR A 360 -4.79 -6.23 5.46
C THR A 360 -5.67 -6.74 4.32
N THR A 361 -6.97 -6.45 4.38
CA THR A 361 -7.92 -6.80 3.32
C THR A 361 -7.76 -5.89 2.10
N GLU A 362 -6.98 -6.32 1.11
CA GLU A 362 -6.99 -5.70 -0.22
C GLU A 362 -8.31 -5.96 -0.95
N THR A 363 -8.72 -5.02 -1.80
CA THR A 363 -9.91 -5.16 -2.67
C THR A 363 -9.53 -5.36 -4.14
N GLN A 364 -10.34 -6.16 -4.84
CA GLN A 364 -10.32 -6.28 -6.30
C GLN A 364 -11.64 -5.78 -6.86
N ILE A 365 -11.55 -4.86 -7.83
CA ILE A 365 -12.68 -4.41 -8.64
C ILE A 365 -12.90 -5.45 -9.76
N VAL A 366 -14.09 -6.02 -9.84
CA VAL A 366 -14.51 -6.95 -10.90
C VAL A 366 -15.42 -6.20 -11.85
N CYS A 367 -15.17 -6.34 -13.15
CA CYS A 367 -15.93 -5.65 -14.20
C CYS A 367 -16.60 -6.63 -15.17
N ASP A 368 -17.71 -6.20 -15.76
CA ASP A 368 -18.37 -6.91 -16.86
C ASP A 368 -17.62 -6.72 -18.19
N GLU A 369 -18.09 -7.40 -19.24
CA GLU A 369 -17.52 -7.30 -20.61
C GLU A 369 -17.56 -5.87 -21.17
N ASN A 370 -18.54 -5.06 -20.76
CA ASN A 370 -18.67 -3.65 -21.13
C ASN A 370 -17.73 -2.73 -20.33
N GLY A 371 -17.09 -3.23 -19.27
CA GLY A 371 -16.21 -2.47 -18.39
C GLY A 371 -16.90 -1.72 -17.25
N ARG A 372 -18.18 -1.99 -16.99
CA ARG A 372 -18.88 -1.52 -15.79
C ARG A 372 -18.42 -2.33 -14.58
N ILE A 373 -18.46 -1.74 -13.39
CA ILE A 373 -18.10 -2.43 -12.16
C ILE A 373 -19.27 -3.33 -11.76
N GLU A 374 -19.06 -4.64 -11.74
CA GLU A 374 -20.06 -5.61 -11.30
C GLU A 374 -20.07 -5.70 -9.77
N LYS A 375 -18.88 -5.75 -9.16
CA LYS A 375 -18.69 -5.89 -7.71
C LYS A 375 -17.28 -5.53 -7.29
N ILE A 376 -17.11 -5.24 -6.00
CA ILE A 376 -15.81 -5.06 -5.33
C ILE A 376 -15.70 -6.16 -4.29
N VAL A 377 -14.63 -6.97 -4.36
CA VAL A 377 -14.48 -8.18 -3.52
C VAL A 377 -13.13 -8.18 -2.79
N PRO A 378 -13.02 -8.82 -1.62
CA PRO A 378 -11.75 -8.95 -0.91
C PRO A 378 -10.84 -9.96 -1.62
N ARG A 379 -9.55 -9.65 -1.74
CA ARG A 379 -8.54 -10.58 -2.27
C ARG A 379 -8.16 -11.65 -1.25
N THR A 380 -8.12 -12.91 -1.69
CA THR A 380 -7.88 -14.07 -0.83
C THR A 380 -6.44 -14.60 -0.94
N ARG A 381 -5.53 -14.08 -0.09
CA ARG A 381 -4.13 -14.56 0.06
C ARG A 381 -4.09 -15.97 0.64
N ASN A 382 -4.12 -16.98 -0.23
CA ASN A 382 -4.08 -18.40 0.12
C ASN A 382 -2.64 -18.95 0.23
N ASP A 383 -2.48 -20.22 0.63
CA ASP A 383 -1.17 -20.86 0.80
C ASP A 383 -0.31 -20.90 -0.47
N ALA A 384 -0.89 -20.90 -1.68
CA ALA A 384 -0.11 -20.86 -2.92
C ALA A 384 0.56 -19.49 -3.14
N HIS A 385 -0.12 -18.40 -2.76
CA HIS A 385 0.48 -17.05 -2.76
C HIS A 385 1.64 -16.98 -1.77
N ARG A 386 1.43 -17.50 -0.54
CA ARG A 386 2.43 -17.50 0.53
C ARG A 386 3.64 -18.38 0.20
N LEU A 387 3.44 -19.49 -0.51
CA LEU A 387 4.48 -20.37 -1.02
C LEU A 387 5.42 -19.66 -2.00
N ILE A 388 4.87 -18.95 -2.99
CA ILE A 388 5.67 -18.13 -3.92
C ILE A 388 6.33 -16.96 -3.19
N GLU A 389 5.62 -16.29 -2.29
CA GLU A 389 6.16 -15.19 -1.46
C GLU A 389 7.43 -15.61 -0.71
N GLU A 390 7.39 -16.71 0.06
CA GLU A 390 8.56 -17.21 0.80
C GLU A 390 9.71 -17.66 -0.13
N ALA A 391 9.40 -18.29 -1.27
CA ALA A 391 10.42 -18.69 -2.25
C ALA A 391 11.14 -17.47 -2.87
N MET A 392 10.38 -16.42 -3.20
CA MET A 392 10.93 -15.17 -3.71
C MET A 392 11.70 -14.39 -2.64
N LEU A 393 11.21 -14.38 -1.39
CA LEU A 393 11.94 -13.80 -0.25
C LEU A 393 13.30 -14.48 -0.06
N ALA A 394 13.37 -15.82 -0.12
CA ALA A 394 14.62 -16.55 -0.01
C ALA A 394 15.62 -16.19 -1.14
N ALA A 395 15.18 -16.17 -2.40
CA ALA A 395 16.03 -15.80 -3.54
C ALA A 395 16.50 -14.32 -3.48
N ASN A 396 15.64 -13.42 -3.01
CA ASN A 396 15.97 -12.01 -2.77
C ASN A 396 17.03 -11.82 -1.66
N VAL A 397 16.99 -12.62 -0.60
CA VAL A 397 18.00 -12.62 0.48
C VAL A 397 19.32 -13.21 -0.01
N CYS A 398 19.31 -14.34 -0.72
CA CYS A 398 20.51 -14.90 -1.35
C CYS A 398 21.17 -13.90 -2.30
N SER A 399 20.37 -13.11 -3.04
CA SER A 399 20.87 -12.07 -3.94
C SER A 399 21.55 -10.92 -3.19
N ALA A 400 21.00 -10.51 -2.05
CA ALA A 400 21.60 -9.49 -1.21
C ALA A 400 22.93 -9.95 -0.59
N ASP A 401 22.98 -11.18 -0.07
CA ASP A 401 24.20 -11.77 0.51
C ASP A 401 25.30 -11.99 -0.55
N PHE A 402 24.93 -12.45 -1.76
CA PHE A 402 25.88 -12.63 -2.86
C PHE A 402 26.53 -11.30 -3.27
N ILE A 403 25.76 -10.22 -3.32
CA ILE A 403 26.26 -8.88 -3.65
C ILE A 403 27.12 -8.30 -2.52
N ALA A 404 26.69 -8.47 -1.26
CA ALA A 404 27.40 -7.98 -0.08
C ALA A 404 28.74 -8.71 0.14
N SER A 405 28.78 -10.03 0.01
CA SER A 405 30.00 -10.85 0.14
C SER A 405 31.06 -10.49 -0.92
N HIS A 406 30.64 -10.19 -2.15
CA HIS A 406 31.49 -9.67 -3.22
C HIS A 406 31.82 -8.16 -3.10
N LYS A 407 31.29 -7.48 -2.07
CA LYS A 407 31.49 -6.04 -1.78
C LYS A 407 31.13 -5.13 -2.95
N HIS A 408 30.07 -5.49 -3.68
CA HIS A 408 29.62 -4.75 -4.85
C HIS A 408 28.52 -3.75 -4.48
N ALA A 409 28.52 -2.58 -5.11
CA ALA A 409 27.41 -1.63 -5.00
C ALA A 409 26.20 -2.12 -5.82
N SER A 410 25.01 -2.08 -5.23
CA SER A 410 23.73 -2.39 -5.89
C SER A 410 22.62 -1.72 -5.08
N LEU A 411 21.41 -1.63 -5.64
CA LEU A 411 20.25 -1.20 -4.87
C LEU A 411 19.84 -2.31 -3.88
N TYR A 412 19.79 -1.97 -2.60
CA TYR A 412 19.07 -2.73 -1.58
C TYR A 412 17.64 -2.21 -1.48
N ARG A 413 16.72 -3.09 -1.08
CA ARG A 413 15.36 -2.70 -0.70
C ARG A 413 15.34 -2.56 0.81
N VAL A 414 15.48 -1.32 1.27
CA VAL A 414 15.57 -0.97 2.69
C VAL A 414 14.21 -0.58 3.23
N HIS A 415 13.95 -0.95 4.48
CA HIS A 415 12.81 -0.50 5.27
C HIS A 415 13.32 -0.24 6.68
N GLU A 416 13.33 1.01 7.11
CA GLU A 416 13.82 1.41 8.43
C GLU A 416 12.72 1.35 9.50
N GLY A 417 13.14 1.26 10.78
CA GLY A 417 12.22 1.26 11.92
C GLY A 417 11.51 2.62 12.13
N PRO A 418 10.55 2.69 13.06
CA PRO A 418 9.80 3.91 13.38
C PRO A 418 10.70 5.11 13.69
N THR A 419 10.33 6.30 13.19
CA THR A 419 11.01 7.55 13.58
C THR A 419 10.79 7.83 15.09
N PRO A 420 11.64 8.63 15.76
CA PRO A 420 11.49 8.91 17.19
C PRO A 420 10.12 9.47 17.59
N GLU A 421 9.50 10.27 16.71
CA GLU A 421 8.16 10.85 16.89
C GLU A 421 7.10 9.75 16.81
N LYS A 422 7.14 8.94 15.74
CA LYS A 422 6.22 7.80 15.54
C LYS A 422 6.35 6.77 16.68
N ARG A 423 7.58 6.50 17.14
CA ARG A 423 7.88 5.64 18.30
C ARG A 423 7.23 6.19 19.58
N THR A 424 7.39 7.48 19.85
CA THR A 424 6.83 8.14 21.04
C THR A 424 5.30 8.14 21.04
N ILE A 425 4.67 8.38 19.87
CA ILE A 425 3.22 8.29 19.69
C ILE A 425 2.73 6.86 19.96
N LEU A 426 3.37 5.85 19.37
CA LEU A 426 3.00 4.44 19.56
C LEU A 426 3.19 3.97 21.01
N GLN A 427 4.31 4.30 21.66
CA GLN A 427 4.53 4.01 23.09
C GLN A 427 3.46 4.66 23.97
N THR A 428 3.03 5.89 23.65
CA THR A 428 1.97 6.59 24.38
C THR A 428 0.60 5.92 24.19
N TYR A 429 0.27 5.53 22.96
CA TYR A 429 -0.95 4.80 22.62
C TYR A 429 -1.05 3.44 23.32
N LEU A 430 0.00 2.60 23.23
CA LEU A 430 0.06 1.29 23.90
C LEU A 430 -0.07 1.40 25.43
N ARG A 431 0.53 2.44 26.02
CA ARG A 431 0.39 2.77 27.45
C ARG A 431 -1.03 3.22 27.80
N ALA A 432 -1.69 4.00 26.94
CA ALA A 432 -3.06 4.48 27.15
C ALA A 432 -4.12 3.35 27.08
N LEU A 433 -3.82 2.26 26.36
CA LEU A 433 -4.62 1.02 26.34
C LEU A 433 -4.41 0.13 27.58
N GLY A 434 -3.36 0.36 28.38
CA GLY A 434 -3.07 -0.43 29.58
C GLY A 434 -2.60 -1.86 29.31
N LEU A 435 -2.08 -2.15 28.11
CA LEU A 435 -1.72 -3.51 27.67
C LEU A 435 -0.60 -4.19 28.49
N GLY A 436 0.18 -3.43 29.27
CA GLY A 436 1.43 -3.90 29.88
C GLY A 436 2.58 -4.13 28.89
N LEU A 437 2.30 -4.07 27.58
CA LEU A 437 3.25 -4.16 26.48
C LEU A 437 3.63 -2.77 25.98
N SER A 438 4.90 -2.60 25.60
CA SER A 438 5.46 -1.42 24.96
C SER A 438 6.63 -1.85 24.08
N ILE A 439 6.98 -1.02 23.11
CA ILE A 439 8.22 -1.15 22.33
C ILE A 439 9.38 -0.41 23.03
N GLY A 440 10.62 -0.86 22.82
CA GLY A 440 11.83 -0.20 23.30
C GLY A 440 12.16 1.12 22.58
N ASP A 441 13.30 1.74 22.92
CA ASP A 441 13.80 2.94 22.24
C ASP A 441 14.48 2.64 20.89
N ASP A 442 15.13 1.49 20.78
CA ASP A 442 15.53 0.87 19.51
C ASP A 442 14.68 -0.40 19.31
N PRO A 443 13.44 -0.26 18.80
CA PRO A 443 12.45 -1.33 18.84
C PRO A 443 12.74 -2.36 17.75
N ARG A 444 12.71 -3.65 18.07
CA ARG A 444 12.95 -4.71 17.07
C ARG A 444 11.65 -5.22 16.44
N PRO A 445 11.68 -5.77 15.20
CA PRO A 445 10.50 -6.35 14.54
C PRO A 445 9.76 -7.39 15.39
N GLY A 446 10.48 -8.21 16.16
CA GLY A 446 9.89 -9.19 17.08
C GLY A 446 9.05 -8.58 18.21
N GLU A 447 9.29 -7.33 18.62
CA GLU A 447 8.44 -6.62 19.60
C GLU A 447 7.10 -6.23 18.98
N PHE A 448 7.11 -5.77 17.72
CA PHE A 448 5.90 -5.49 16.94
C PHE A 448 5.08 -6.76 16.73
N GLN A 449 5.71 -7.87 16.34
CA GLN A 449 5.03 -9.15 16.13
C GLN A 449 4.51 -9.75 17.44
N ALA A 450 5.21 -9.57 18.57
CA ALA A 450 4.73 -9.98 19.89
C ALA A 450 3.48 -9.19 20.32
N ILE A 451 3.45 -7.87 20.10
CA ILE A 451 2.25 -7.05 20.36
C ILE A 451 1.10 -7.49 19.44
N ALA A 452 1.37 -7.72 18.15
CA ALA A 452 0.36 -8.14 17.19
C ALA A 452 -0.31 -9.48 17.60
N GLN A 453 0.49 -10.51 17.94
CA GLN A 453 -0.02 -11.79 18.45
C GLN A 453 -0.77 -11.66 19.77
N ALA A 454 -0.25 -10.89 20.74
CA ALA A 454 -0.87 -10.71 22.04
C ALA A 454 -2.18 -9.89 22.02
N THR A 455 -2.48 -9.23 20.88
CA THR A 455 -3.65 -8.37 20.74
C THR A 455 -4.66 -8.84 19.70
N LYS A 456 -4.34 -9.84 18.86
CA LYS A 456 -5.17 -10.33 17.74
C LYS A 456 -6.62 -10.69 18.11
N ASP A 457 -6.85 -11.26 19.31
CA ASP A 457 -8.15 -11.76 19.75
C ASP A 457 -8.98 -10.67 20.49
N ARG A 458 -8.50 -9.42 20.51
CA ARG A 458 -9.16 -8.29 21.18
C ARG A 458 -10.13 -7.56 20.25
N PRO A 459 -11.21 -6.93 20.77
CA PRO A 459 -12.11 -6.09 19.98
C PRO A 459 -11.45 -4.88 19.28
N ASP A 460 -10.28 -4.44 19.77
CA ASP A 460 -9.51 -3.31 19.24
C ASP A 460 -8.26 -3.75 18.43
N ALA A 461 -8.11 -5.05 18.11
CA ALA A 461 -6.96 -5.60 17.38
C ALA A 461 -6.64 -4.83 16.09
N THR A 462 -7.65 -4.56 15.26
CA THR A 462 -7.51 -3.82 13.99
C THR A 462 -6.96 -2.41 14.19
N GLN A 463 -7.33 -1.72 15.29
CA GLN A 463 -6.78 -0.41 15.62
C GLN A 463 -5.31 -0.52 16.03
N ILE A 464 -4.97 -1.50 16.87
CA ILE A 464 -3.61 -1.73 17.36
C ILE A 464 -2.68 -2.08 16.18
N HIS A 465 -3.10 -3.00 15.31
CA HIS A 465 -2.36 -3.37 14.10
C HIS A 465 -2.22 -2.19 13.13
N SER A 466 -3.27 -1.37 12.96
CA SER A 466 -3.19 -0.13 12.17
C SER A 466 -2.20 0.89 12.75
N MET A 467 -2.13 1.02 14.08
CA MET A 467 -1.18 1.92 14.75
C MET A 467 0.27 1.41 14.64
N LEU A 468 0.48 0.10 14.74
CA LEU A 468 1.78 -0.52 14.48
C LEU A 468 2.22 -0.26 13.02
N LEU A 469 1.37 -0.57 12.03
CA LEU A 469 1.62 -0.28 10.61
C LEU A 469 1.96 1.19 10.35
N ARG A 470 1.12 2.13 10.80
CA ARG A 470 1.30 3.58 10.58
C ARG A 470 2.57 4.13 11.25
N SER A 471 3.08 3.45 12.29
CA SER A 471 4.33 3.84 12.95
C SER A 471 5.61 3.48 12.14
N MET A 472 5.53 2.55 11.19
CA MET A 472 6.65 2.16 10.34
C MET A 472 7.01 3.24 9.29
N GLN A 473 8.14 3.08 8.62
CA GLN A 473 8.51 3.90 7.45
C GLN A 473 8.03 3.26 6.14
N GLN A 474 8.13 3.99 5.02
CA GLN A 474 8.00 3.40 3.69
C GLN A 474 9.32 2.74 3.30
N ALA A 475 9.25 1.60 2.60
CA ALA A 475 10.42 0.96 2.04
C ALA A 475 10.92 1.70 0.78
N ILE A 476 12.23 1.72 0.56
CA ILE A 476 12.89 2.46 -0.54
C ILE A 476 14.02 1.65 -1.17
N TYR A 477 14.46 2.07 -2.36
CA TYR A 477 15.67 1.57 -3.02
C TYR A 477 16.86 2.51 -2.73
N THR A 478 17.98 1.96 -2.27
CA THR A 478 19.18 2.73 -1.89
C THR A 478 20.44 1.85 -1.99
N PRO A 479 21.63 2.39 -2.34
CA PRO A 479 22.88 1.64 -2.26
C PRO A 479 23.35 1.31 -0.84
N THR A 480 22.84 2.01 0.17
CA THR A 480 23.20 1.80 1.58
C THR A 480 22.26 0.79 2.20
N ASN A 481 22.79 -0.35 2.66
CA ASN A 481 21.98 -1.35 3.36
C ASN A 481 21.75 -1.00 4.84
N SER A 482 20.54 -0.56 5.20
CA SER A 482 20.06 -0.44 6.59
C SER A 482 19.20 -1.65 7.04
N GLY A 483 19.11 -2.72 6.24
CA GLY A 483 18.21 -3.85 6.46
C GLY A 483 16.74 -3.58 6.10
N HIS A 484 15.86 -4.52 6.41
CA HIS A 484 14.43 -4.43 6.08
C HIS A 484 13.53 -4.83 7.27
N PHE A 485 13.14 -3.83 8.07
CA PHE A 485 12.43 -3.93 9.34
C PHE A 485 11.24 -4.91 9.30
N GLY A 486 10.25 -4.66 8.44
CA GLY A 486 9.04 -5.48 8.38
C GLY A 486 9.27 -6.97 8.06
N LEU A 487 10.38 -7.32 7.40
CA LEU A 487 10.74 -8.72 7.06
C LEU A 487 11.78 -9.32 8.02
N ALA A 488 12.28 -8.51 8.98
CA ALA A 488 13.35 -8.82 9.91
C ALA A 488 14.65 -9.34 9.24
N TYR A 489 14.97 -8.87 8.01
CA TYR A 489 16.21 -9.25 7.32
C TYR A 489 17.31 -8.19 7.51
N PRO A 490 18.58 -8.60 7.73
CA PRO A 490 19.72 -7.68 7.86
C PRO A 490 20.20 -7.13 6.51
N ALA A 491 19.88 -7.81 5.41
CA ALA A 491 20.10 -7.36 4.04
C ALA A 491 18.99 -7.93 3.15
N TYR A 492 18.47 -7.12 2.22
CA TYR A 492 17.40 -7.52 1.30
C TYR A 492 17.48 -6.71 0.01
N THR A 493 17.23 -7.33 -1.13
CA THR A 493 17.15 -6.66 -2.44
C THR A 493 16.10 -7.35 -3.31
N HIS A 494 15.55 -6.65 -4.29
CA HIS A 494 14.64 -7.25 -5.26
C HIS A 494 15.44 -7.79 -6.46
N PHE A 495 15.33 -9.09 -6.69
CA PHE A 495 15.93 -9.86 -7.79
C PHE A 495 14.86 -10.54 -8.68
N THR A 496 13.70 -10.83 -8.09
CA THR A 496 12.71 -11.78 -8.61
C THR A 496 11.65 -11.20 -9.56
N SER A 497 11.74 -9.94 -9.99
CA SER A 497 10.78 -9.39 -10.96
C SER A 497 11.34 -8.37 -11.98
N PRO A 498 12.39 -8.72 -12.75
CA PRO A 498 13.06 -7.81 -13.68
C PRO A 498 12.24 -7.43 -14.92
N ILE A 499 11.12 -8.10 -15.25
CA ILE A 499 10.23 -7.69 -16.34
C ILE A 499 9.52 -6.37 -16.00
N ARG A 500 9.23 -6.17 -14.71
CA ARG A 500 8.37 -5.09 -14.20
C ARG A 500 9.01 -4.18 -13.16
N ARG A 501 10.27 -4.42 -12.77
CA ARG A 501 11.06 -3.58 -11.85
C ARG A 501 12.49 -3.38 -12.35
N TYR A 502 12.92 -2.13 -12.51
CA TYR A 502 14.28 -1.79 -12.95
C TYR A 502 15.38 -2.08 -11.90
N PRO A 503 15.14 -1.95 -10.57
CA PRO A 503 16.09 -2.39 -9.55
C PRO A 503 16.53 -3.86 -9.73
N ASP A 504 15.59 -4.76 -10.00
CA ASP A 504 15.86 -6.18 -10.27
C ASP A 504 16.71 -6.37 -11.53
N LEU A 505 16.44 -5.61 -12.60
CA LEU A 505 17.27 -5.61 -13.81
C LEU A 505 18.72 -5.15 -13.51
N LEU A 506 18.92 -4.18 -12.61
CA LEU A 506 20.26 -3.80 -12.13
C LEU A 506 20.91 -4.91 -11.29
N VAL A 507 20.17 -5.57 -10.41
CA VAL A 507 20.65 -6.70 -9.59
C VAL A 507 21.09 -7.87 -10.48
N HIS A 508 20.32 -8.21 -11.53
CA HIS A 508 20.71 -9.20 -12.54
C HIS A 508 22.02 -8.83 -13.24
N ARG A 509 22.22 -7.55 -13.60
CA ARG A 509 23.46 -7.05 -14.22
C ARG A 509 24.66 -7.16 -13.27
N VAL A 510 24.49 -6.85 -11.99
CA VAL A 510 25.52 -7.01 -10.96
C VAL A 510 25.89 -8.49 -10.78
N ILE A 511 24.91 -9.37 -10.56
CA ILE A 511 25.13 -10.82 -10.37
C ILE A 511 25.87 -11.41 -11.59
N LYS A 512 25.46 -11.09 -12.81
CA LYS A 512 26.14 -11.54 -14.04
C LYS A 512 27.58 -11.05 -14.15
N ALA A 513 27.87 -9.81 -13.77
CA ALA A 513 29.24 -9.31 -13.78
C ALA A 513 30.10 -10.08 -12.78
N LEU A 514 29.61 -10.27 -11.56
CA LEU A 514 30.31 -11.03 -10.50
C LEU A 514 30.59 -12.48 -10.92
N LEU A 515 29.60 -13.20 -11.46
CA LEU A 515 29.78 -14.55 -12.02
C LEU A 515 30.82 -14.58 -13.15
N GLY A 516 30.89 -13.51 -13.95
CA GLY A 516 31.92 -13.32 -14.98
C GLY A 516 33.28 -12.82 -14.46
N SER A 517 33.50 -12.78 -13.13
CA SER A 517 34.68 -12.19 -12.46
C SER A 517 34.97 -10.73 -12.87
N LYS A 518 33.91 -9.94 -13.07
CA LYS A 518 33.94 -8.53 -13.46
C LYS A 518 33.19 -7.68 -12.45
N LYS A 519 33.54 -6.38 -12.38
CA LYS A 519 32.72 -5.38 -11.71
C LYS A 519 31.68 -4.83 -12.70
N TYR A 520 30.42 -4.72 -12.29
CA TYR A 520 29.43 -3.92 -13.01
C TYR A 520 29.60 -2.45 -12.63
N HIS A 521 29.65 -1.58 -13.64
CA HIS A 521 29.61 -0.14 -13.46
C HIS A 521 28.27 0.36 -14.01
N LEU A 522 27.47 1.00 -13.16
CA LEU A 522 26.22 1.62 -13.57
C LEU A 522 26.53 2.75 -14.55
N GLN A 523 25.98 2.63 -15.77
CA GLN A 523 26.05 3.70 -16.76
C GLN A 523 24.95 4.72 -16.44
N VAL A 524 25.36 5.96 -16.17
CA VAL A 524 24.44 7.09 -15.96
C VAL A 524 24.07 7.61 -17.34
N THR A 525 22.81 7.40 -17.73
CA THR A 525 22.25 7.95 -18.98
C THR A 525 22.12 9.48 -18.86
N GLU A 526 21.97 10.21 -19.96
CA GLU A 526 21.87 11.69 -19.90
C GLU A 526 20.62 12.16 -19.14
N LEU A 527 19.56 11.35 -19.15
CA LEU A 527 18.37 11.47 -18.30
C LEU A 527 18.74 11.48 -16.81
N ALA A 528 19.47 10.46 -16.33
CA ALA A 528 19.94 10.39 -14.95
C ALA A 528 20.96 11.49 -14.62
N SER A 529 21.77 11.92 -15.59
CA SER A 529 22.73 13.02 -15.43
C SER A 529 22.06 14.35 -15.11
N SER A 530 20.87 14.60 -15.65
CA SER A 530 20.11 15.84 -15.44
C SER A 530 19.65 16.00 -13.99
N ALA A 531 19.27 14.91 -13.31
CA ALA A 531 18.91 14.92 -11.88
C ALA A 531 20.10 15.26 -10.95
N VAL A 532 21.34 15.02 -11.39
CA VAL A 532 22.57 15.25 -10.60
C VAL A 532 23.09 16.70 -10.72
N HIS A 533 22.59 17.49 -11.68
CA HIS A 533 23.16 18.80 -12.03
C HIS A 533 22.93 19.94 -11.03
N THR A 534 22.20 19.71 -9.93
CA THR A 534 21.90 20.73 -8.90
C THR A 534 23.09 21.06 -7.99
N ARG A 535 24.08 20.16 -7.82
CA ARG A 535 25.25 20.38 -6.94
C ARG A 535 26.54 20.77 -7.68
N LYS A 536 26.56 21.96 -8.29
CA LYS A 536 27.78 22.57 -8.86
C LYS A 536 28.72 23.12 -7.76
N VAL A 537 29.54 22.25 -7.18
CA VAL A 537 30.68 22.67 -6.35
C VAL A 537 31.73 23.38 -7.22
N ARG A 538 32.06 24.64 -6.90
CA ARG A 538 33.15 25.38 -7.58
C ARG A 538 34.51 24.77 -7.24
N PRO A 539 35.35 24.37 -8.21
CA PRO A 539 36.72 23.96 -7.95
C PRO A 539 37.59 25.16 -7.58
N THR A 540 38.26 25.11 -6.42
CA THR A 540 39.40 25.99 -6.11
C THR A 540 40.69 25.38 -6.65
N ALA A 541 41.63 26.22 -7.08
CA ALA A 541 42.81 25.78 -7.84
C ALA A 541 44.01 25.48 -6.93
N ALA A 542 44.42 24.21 -6.88
CA ALA A 542 45.76 23.77 -6.48
C ALA A 542 46.11 22.46 -7.22
N SER A 543 47.36 22.29 -7.65
CA SER A 543 47.77 21.18 -8.52
C SER A 543 48.76 20.21 -7.84
N ARG A 544 48.77 18.95 -8.34
CA ARG A 544 49.63 17.78 -7.99
C ARG A 544 48.99 16.64 -7.18
N ALA A 545 47.88 16.07 -7.67
CA ALA A 545 47.34 14.78 -7.19
C ALA A 545 46.65 13.93 -8.29
N GLN A 546 47.06 14.08 -9.56
CA GLN A 546 46.23 13.78 -10.76
C GLN A 546 45.82 12.31 -11.01
N GLN A 547 46.35 11.32 -10.28
CA GLN A 547 45.85 9.92 -10.33
C GLN A 547 44.97 9.59 -9.13
N ALA A 548 45.40 9.92 -7.91
CA ALA A 548 44.60 9.71 -6.70
C ALA A 548 43.26 10.48 -6.74
N SER A 549 43.27 11.75 -7.18
CA SER A 549 42.04 12.54 -7.30
C SER A 549 41.07 11.97 -8.34
N LYS A 550 41.57 11.45 -9.47
CA LYS A 550 40.71 10.80 -10.49
C LYS A 550 40.05 9.52 -9.97
N LEU A 551 40.74 8.73 -9.15
CA LEU A 551 40.17 7.52 -8.54
C LEU A 551 39.07 7.88 -7.52
N VAL A 552 39.32 8.83 -6.63
CA VAL A 552 38.33 9.31 -5.65
C VAL A 552 37.11 9.91 -6.37
N VAL A 553 37.32 10.80 -7.35
CA VAL A 553 36.22 11.42 -8.13
C VAL A 553 35.40 10.37 -8.90
N LYS A 554 36.04 9.33 -9.45
CA LYS A 554 35.31 8.23 -10.12
C LYS A 554 34.51 7.39 -9.11
N GLN A 555 35.04 7.13 -7.92
CA GLN A 555 34.32 6.40 -6.86
C GLN A 555 33.13 7.21 -6.33
N THR A 556 33.27 8.53 -6.14
CA THR A 556 32.12 9.39 -5.77
C THR A 556 31.08 9.46 -6.87
N ALA A 557 31.48 9.52 -8.15
CA ALA A 557 30.54 9.50 -9.27
C ALA A 557 29.79 8.15 -9.39
N GLU A 558 30.47 7.03 -9.15
CA GLU A 558 29.83 5.70 -9.10
C GLU A 558 28.85 5.59 -7.91
N ALA A 559 29.18 6.12 -6.74
CA ALA A 559 28.26 6.16 -5.60
C ALA A 559 27.02 7.03 -5.89
N MET A 560 27.22 8.26 -6.37
CA MET A 560 26.14 9.18 -6.76
C MET A 560 25.22 8.60 -7.85
N ALA A 561 25.76 7.80 -8.78
CA ALA A 561 24.97 7.09 -9.78
C ALA A 561 23.96 6.12 -9.15
N TRP A 562 24.39 5.32 -8.16
CA TRP A 562 23.51 4.39 -7.46
C TRP A 562 22.53 5.10 -6.52
N GLU A 563 22.94 6.18 -5.86
CA GLU A 563 22.04 7.03 -5.05
C GLU A 563 20.92 7.63 -5.93
N ALA A 564 21.27 8.21 -7.07
CA ALA A 564 20.31 8.77 -8.03
C ALA A 564 19.36 7.70 -8.59
N ALA A 565 19.87 6.53 -8.96
CA ALA A 565 19.04 5.42 -9.44
C ALA A 565 18.09 4.89 -8.35
N GLY A 566 18.53 4.82 -7.09
CA GLY A 566 17.69 4.43 -5.96
C GLY A 566 16.57 5.42 -5.67
N ALA A 567 16.91 6.72 -5.65
CA ALA A 567 15.94 7.80 -5.50
C ALA A 567 14.91 7.82 -6.63
N HIS A 568 15.35 7.68 -7.88
CA HIS A 568 14.52 7.63 -9.09
C HIS A 568 13.56 6.43 -9.08
N CYS A 569 14.07 5.21 -8.83
CA CYS A 569 13.21 4.02 -8.74
C CYS A 569 12.18 4.13 -7.61
N SER A 570 12.57 4.69 -6.46
CA SER A 570 11.66 4.89 -5.32
C SER A 570 10.60 5.98 -5.59
N ALA A 571 10.94 7.02 -6.35
CA ALA A 571 9.99 8.05 -6.77
C ALA A 571 8.99 7.52 -7.80
N ASN A 572 9.47 6.74 -8.76
CA ASN A 572 8.63 6.11 -9.79
C ASN A 572 7.70 5.03 -9.24
N GLU A 573 8.16 4.27 -8.23
CA GLU A 573 7.32 3.36 -7.46
C GLU A 573 6.16 4.12 -6.80
N ARG A 574 6.43 5.19 -6.04
CA ARG A 574 5.38 6.04 -5.44
C ARG A 574 4.45 6.66 -6.47
N ARG A 575 4.98 7.13 -7.61
CA ARG A 575 4.18 7.66 -8.75
C ARG A 575 3.19 6.63 -9.29
N ALA A 576 3.62 5.37 -9.45
CA ALA A 576 2.76 4.28 -9.88
C ALA A 576 1.67 3.97 -8.83
N ASP A 577 2.10 3.87 -7.56
CA ASP A 577 1.25 3.64 -6.39
C ASP A 577 0.15 4.70 -6.23
N GLU A 578 0.50 5.98 -6.40
CA GLU A 578 -0.45 7.10 -6.35
C GLU A 578 -1.41 7.07 -7.54
N ALA A 579 -0.93 6.83 -8.76
CA ALA A 579 -1.77 6.78 -9.96
C ALA A 579 -2.80 5.64 -9.91
N SER A 580 -2.38 4.43 -9.51
CA SER A 580 -3.29 3.29 -9.39
C SER A 580 -4.36 3.50 -8.30
N ARG A 581 -3.99 4.09 -7.15
CA ARG A 581 -4.96 4.45 -6.09
C ARG A 581 -5.93 5.55 -6.53
N ASP A 582 -5.48 6.52 -7.33
CA ASP A 582 -6.32 7.61 -7.84
C ASP A 582 -7.38 7.12 -8.85
N VAL A 583 -7.06 6.08 -9.63
CA VAL A 583 -8.01 5.34 -10.47
C VAL A 583 -8.96 4.49 -9.64
N GLU A 584 -8.43 3.71 -8.68
CA GLU A 584 -9.26 2.86 -7.80
C GLU A 584 -10.28 3.68 -7.00
N ALA A 585 -9.87 4.84 -6.47
CA ALA A 585 -10.73 5.76 -5.76
C ALA A 585 -11.83 6.37 -6.65
N TRP A 586 -11.50 6.73 -7.91
CA TRP A 586 -12.49 7.22 -8.87
C TRP A 586 -13.50 6.12 -9.25
N LEU A 587 -13.03 4.90 -9.50
CA LEU A 587 -13.88 3.74 -9.80
C LEU A 587 -14.81 3.41 -8.62
N LYS A 588 -14.29 3.42 -7.39
CA LYS A 588 -15.09 3.29 -6.16
C LYS A 588 -16.15 4.39 -6.04
N CYS A 589 -15.84 5.63 -6.39
CA CYS A 589 -16.83 6.71 -6.45
C CYS A 589 -17.87 6.49 -7.57
N LYS A 590 -17.46 6.07 -8.78
CA LYS A 590 -18.36 5.80 -9.91
C LYS A 590 -19.34 4.66 -9.61
N PHE A 591 -18.91 3.65 -8.86
CA PHE A 591 -19.75 2.59 -8.31
C PHE A 591 -20.73 3.12 -7.24
N MET A 592 -20.23 3.81 -6.21
CA MET A 592 -21.08 4.36 -5.14
C MET A 592 -22.08 5.44 -5.61
N ARG A 593 -21.91 6.02 -6.80
CA ARG A 593 -22.89 6.94 -7.44
C ARG A 593 -24.25 6.27 -7.64
N GLU A 594 -24.30 4.95 -7.86
CA GLU A 594 -25.54 4.20 -8.07
C GLU A 594 -26.23 3.85 -6.73
N HIS A 595 -25.49 3.84 -5.63
CA HIS A 595 -25.96 3.57 -4.25
C HIS A 595 -26.33 4.85 -3.45
N LEU A 596 -26.56 5.98 -4.11
CA LEU A 596 -26.81 7.26 -3.45
C LEU A 596 -28.14 7.25 -2.68
N GLY A 597 -28.08 7.51 -1.37
CA GLY A 597 -29.23 7.48 -0.47
C GLY A 597 -29.48 6.13 0.22
N GLU A 598 -28.75 5.07 -0.15
CA GLU A 598 -28.86 3.76 0.50
C GLU A 598 -28.14 3.72 1.86
N GLU A 599 -28.55 2.81 2.74
CA GLU A 599 -27.98 2.61 4.07
C GLU A 599 -27.15 1.32 4.15
N PHE A 600 -25.96 1.40 4.74
CA PHE A 600 -25.02 0.30 4.86
C PHE A 600 -24.48 0.12 6.28
N GLY A 601 -24.18 -1.12 6.63
CA GLY A 601 -23.28 -1.43 7.76
C GLY A 601 -21.83 -1.11 7.42
N GLY A 602 -21.07 -0.65 8.41
CA GLY A 602 -19.63 -0.44 8.26
C GLY A 602 -18.86 -0.39 9.57
N ALA A 603 -17.54 -0.34 9.44
CA ALA A 603 -16.61 -0.15 10.55
C ALA A 603 -15.79 1.13 10.35
N VAL A 604 -15.57 1.88 11.43
CA VAL A 604 -14.67 3.04 11.43
C VAL A 604 -13.23 2.57 11.20
N THR A 605 -12.55 3.09 10.18
CA THR A 605 -11.17 2.74 9.76
C THR A 605 -10.14 3.79 10.16
N ALA A 606 -10.56 5.05 10.26
CA ALA A 606 -9.75 6.14 10.81
C ALA A 606 -10.63 7.16 11.55
N VAL A 607 -10.05 7.76 12.58
CA VAL A 607 -10.66 8.82 13.39
C VAL A 607 -9.80 10.07 13.23
N THR A 608 -10.42 11.22 13.02
CA THR A 608 -9.71 12.50 12.83
C THR A 608 -10.33 13.61 13.67
N THR A 609 -9.72 14.79 13.67
CA THR A 609 -10.30 16.00 14.28
C THR A 609 -11.55 16.53 13.57
N PHE A 610 -11.86 16.07 12.35
CA PHE A 610 -12.94 16.58 11.50
C PHE A 610 -13.98 15.51 11.12
N GLY A 611 -13.85 14.28 11.57
CA GLY A 611 -14.79 13.19 11.26
C GLY A 611 -14.22 11.79 11.37
N LEU A 612 -15.02 10.82 10.92
CA LEU A 612 -14.72 9.39 10.90
C LEU A 612 -14.63 8.92 9.44
N PHE A 613 -13.59 8.18 9.10
CA PHE A 613 -13.61 7.34 7.91
C PHE A 613 -14.24 6.00 8.28
N VAL A 614 -15.15 5.53 7.43
CA VAL A 614 -15.91 4.29 7.61
C VAL A 614 -15.79 3.47 6.34
N THR A 615 -15.45 2.19 6.45
CA THR A 615 -15.51 1.25 5.33
C THR A 615 -16.78 0.41 5.44
N LEU A 616 -17.50 0.30 4.32
CA LEU A 616 -18.74 -0.47 4.19
C LEU A 616 -18.46 -1.97 4.15
N ASP A 617 -19.28 -2.76 4.85
CA ASP A 617 -19.04 -4.20 5.07
C ASP A 617 -19.12 -5.04 3.79
N GLU A 618 -20.09 -4.76 2.93
CA GLU A 618 -20.42 -5.58 1.76
C GLU A 618 -19.73 -5.07 0.49
N LEU A 619 -19.43 -3.76 0.43
CA LEU A 619 -18.89 -3.08 -0.76
C LEU A 619 -17.39 -2.77 -0.63
N TYR A 620 -16.82 -2.84 0.58
CA TYR A 620 -15.40 -2.54 0.87
C TYR A 620 -14.93 -1.16 0.37
N VAL A 621 -15.85 -0.19 0.31
CA VAL A 621 -15.57 1.21 -0.03
C VAL A 621 -15.50 2.05 1.24
N GLU A 622 -14.52 2.96 1.31
CA GLU A 622 -14.35 3.92 2.41
C GLU A 622 -15.01 5.27 2.08
N GLY A 623 -15.63 5.90 3.07
CA GLY A 623 -16.24 7.24 2.98
C GLY A 623 -16.17 8.00 4.30
N LEU A 624 -16.40 9.31 4.25
CA LEU A 624 -16.22 10.24 5.39
C LEU A 624 -17.56 10.61 6.03
N VAL A 625 -17.75 10.27 7.31
CA VAL A 625 -18.74 10.91 8.17
C VAL A 625 -18.12 12.17 8.78
N HIS A 626 -18.49 13.35 8.27
CA HIS A 626 -17.98 14.62 8.80
C HIS A 626 -18.50 14.86 10.23
N ILE A 627 -17.71 15.57 11.06
CA ILE A 627 -18.02 15.80 12.50
C ILE A 627 -19.39 16.45 12.74
N THR A 628 -19.90 17.24 11.80
CA THR A 628 -21.25 17.85 11.87
C THR A 628 -22.39 16.85 11.70
N GLU A 629 -22.14 15.72 11.02
CA GLU A 629 -23.10 14.64 10.75
C GLU A 629 -23.06 13.55 11.86
N LEU A 630 -22.26 13.75 12.92
CA LEU A 630 -22.24 12.91 14.13
C LEU A 630 -23.27 13.32 15.20
N GLY A 631 -23.98 14.43 14.98
CA GLY A 631 -25.04 14.95 15.84
C GLY A 631 -24.72 16.29 16.52
N GLY A 632 -25.73 16.89 17.14
CA GLY A 632 -25.67 18.23 17.77
C GLY A 632 -24.95 18.27 19.13
N GLU A 633 -23.73 17.78 19.23
CA GLU A 633 -22.85 18.00 20.39
C GLU A 633 -21.40 18.26 19.99
N TYR A 634 -20.60 18.75 20.94
CA TYR A 634 -19.16 18.90 20.74
C TYR A 634 -18.46 17.55 20.91
N PHE A 635 -17.75 17.12 19.86
CA PHE A 635 -16.84 15.99 19.92
C PHE A 635 -15.40 16.48 20.06
N ARG A 636 -14.67 15.91 21.02
CA ARG A 636 -13.25 16.15 21.24
C ARG A 636 -12.45 14.95 20.76
N PHE A 637 -11.41 15.22 19.95
CA PHE A 637 -10.44 14.21 19.55
C PHE A 637 -9.41 14.00 20.68
N ASP A 638 -9.24 12.76 21.11
CA ASP A 638 -8.15 12.32 21.99
C ASP A 638 -7.07 11.67 21.13
N GLU A 639 -5.99 12.42 20.87
CA GLU A 639 -4.87 12.00 20.04
C GLU A 639 -4.10 10.81 20.63
N ALA A 640 -4.06 10.67 21.96
CA ALA A 640 -3.37 9.56 22.64
C ALA A 640 -4.14 8.23 22.53
N ARG A 641 -5.45 8.28 22.27
CA ARG A 641 -6.32 7.11 22.07
C ARG A 641 -6.82 6.92 20.65
N GLN A 642 -6.69 7.95 19.80
CA GLN A 642 -7.32 8.04 18.49
C GLN A 642 -8.86 7.81 18.60
N GLU A 643 -9.50 8.42 19.61
CA GLU A 643 -10.97 8.38 19.83
C GLU A 643 -11.59 9.77 19.63
N LEU A 644 -12.72 9.86 18.91
CA LEU A 644 -13.59 11.04 18.93
C LEU A 644 -14.65 10.82 20.01
N ARG A 645 -14.68 11.70 21.01
CA ARG A 645 -15.55 11.55 22.19
C ARG A 645 -16.49 12.74 22.35
N GLY A 646 -17.79 12.47 22.41
CA GLY A 646 -18.82 13.46 22.70
C GLY A 646 -18.70 13.95 24.14
N GLU A 647 -18.62 15.26 24.35
CA GLU A 647 -18.41 15.85 25.68
C GLU A 647 -19.67 15.74 26.56
N ARG A 648 -20.87 15.70 25.98
CA ARG A 648 -22.14 15.70 26.73
C ARG A 648 -22.73 14.29 26.88
N THR A 649 -22.66 13.47 25.84
CA THR A 649 -23.17 12.08 25.90
C THR A 649 -22.13 11.08 26.42
N GLY A 650 -20.84 11.38 26.27
CA GLY A 650 -19.76 10.43 26.52
C GLY A 650 -19.62 9.33 25.48
N VAL A 651 -20.40 9.36 24.38
CA VAL A 651 -20.27 8.47 23.21
C VAL A 651 -18.86 8.58 22.65
N ARG A 652 -18.32 7.46 22.15
CA ARG A 652 -16.98 7.41 21.58
C ARG A 652 -16.96 6.64 20.27
N TYR A 653 -16.24 7.18 19.31
CA TYR A 653 -15.95 6.54 18.05
C TYR A 653 -14.45 6.25 18.00
N VAL A 654 -14.11 4.96 17.94
CA VAL A 654 -12.75 4.42 17.78
C VAL A 654 -12.66 3.66 16.47
N VAL A 655 -11.46 3.38 15.97
CA VAL A 655 -11.28 2.43 14.87
C VAL A 655 -11.82 1.06 15.29
N GLY A 656 -12.55 0.38 14.40
CA GLY A 656 -13.31 -0.83 14.68
C GLY A 656 -14.73 -0.58 15.21
N SER A 657 -15.12 0.66 15.55
CA SER A 657 -16.51 0.97 15.92
C SER A 657 -17.47 0.63 14.78
N ARG A 658 -18.48 -0.19 15.10
CA ARG A 658 -19.57 -0.56 14.18
C ARG A 658 -20.58 0.58 14.09
N VAL A 659 -20.94 0.96 12.88
CA VAL A 659 -21.89 2.05 12.58
C VAL A 659 -22.82 1.65 11.42
N ARG A 660 -24.00 2.27 11.34
CA ARG A 660 -24.80 2.29 10.12
C ARG A 660 -24.70 3.69 9.51
N VAL A 661 -24.48 3.76 8.21
CA VAL A 661 -24.27 5.02 7.48
C VAL A 661 -25.12 5.06 6.21
N GLN A 662 -25.59 6.26 5.86
CA GLN A 662 -26.27 6.52 4.59
C GLN A 662 -25.30 7.20 3.61
N VAL A 663 -25.31 6.78 2.34
CA VAL A 663 -24.55 7.43 1.27
C VAL A 663 -25.20 8.79 0.99
N SER A 664 -24.59 9.89 1.46
CA SER A 664 -25.24 11.21 1.43
C SER A 664 -24.79 12.09 0.27
N ARG A 665 -23.55 11.89 -0.22
CA ARG A 665 -23.02 12.50 -1.44
C ARG A 665 -21.90 11.65 -2.02
N VAL A 666 -21.77 11.70 -3.34
CA VAL A 666 -20.58 11.24 -4.08
C VAL A 666 -20.04 12.40 -4.91
N ASP A 667 -18.73 12.62 -4.88
CA ASP A 667 -18.01 13.67 -5.60
C ASP A 667 -16.90 13.03 -6.44
N LEU A 668 -17.16 12.83 -7.74
CA LEU A 668 -16.23 12.22 -8.69
C LEU A 668 -14.99 13.10 -8.92
N ASP A 669 -15.20 14.39 -9.17
CA ASP A 669 -14.14 15.39 -9.32
C ASP A 669 -13.26 15.50 -8.05
N GLY A 670 -13.85 15.25 -6.88
CA GLY A 670 -13.16 15.21 -5.58
C GLY A 670 -12.55 13.86 -5.20
N ARG A 671 -12.96 12.76 -5.86
CA ARG A 671 -12.76 11.36 -5.46
C ARG A 671 -13.15 11.12 -3.99
N LYS A 672 -14.36 11.54 -3.62
CA LYS A 672 -14.91 11.43 -2.26
C LYS A 672 -16.31 10.84 -2.23
N ILE A 673 -16.60 10.18 -1.12
CA ILE A 673 -17.94 9.73 -0.73
C ILE A 673 -18.18 10.26 0.69
N ASP A 674 -19.24 11.05 0.87
CA ASP A 674 -19.63 11.61 2.17
C ASP A 674 -20.81 10.83 2.76
N PHE A 675 -20.68 10.43 4.02
CA PHE A 675 -21.63 9.60 4.74
C PHE A 675 -22.35 10.38 5.85
N ARG A 676 -23.62 10.02 6.09
CA ARG A 676 -24.37 10.43 7.27
C ARG A 676 -24.51 9.27 8.24
N LEU A 677 -24.44 9.54 9.54
CA LEU A 677 -24.65 8.52 10.56
C LEU A 677 -26.16 8.23 10.70
N VAL A 678 -26.57 6.98 10.53
CA VAL A 678 -27.97 6.58 10.73
C VAL A 678 -28.18 6.26 12.20
N HIS A 679 -28.95 7.13 12.88
CA HIS A 679 -29.45 6.84 14.22
C HIS A 679 -30.72 5.99 14.14
N GLU A 680 -30.71 4.79 14.72
CA GLU A 680 -31.93 3.98 14.85
C GLU A 680 -32.96 4.69 15.72
N SER A 681 -34.00 5.24 15.09
CA SER A 681 -35.06 6.05 15.69
C SER A 681 -36.11 5.21 16.47
N GLY A 682 -35.63 4.22 17.22
CA GLY A 682 -36.42 3.38 18.13
C GLY A 682 -36.20 3.66 19.63
N LEU A 683 -35.15 4.41 20.00
CA LEU A 683 -34.85 4.75 21.39
C LEU A 683 -34.79 6.27 21.58
N SER A 684 -35.94 6.89 21.88
CA SER A 684 -36.00 8.28 22.30
C SER A 684 -35.09 8.52 23.51
N PRO A 685 -34.25 9.56 23.52
CA PRO A 685 -33.46 9.91 24.70
C PRO A 685 -34.38 10.14 25.89
N ARG A 686 -34.24 9.35 26.96
CA ARG A 686 -34.89 9.67 28.23
C ARG A 686 -34.41 11.07 28.67
N PRO A 687 -35.32 11.93 29.18
CA PRO A 687 -34.92 13.24 29.69
C PRO A 687 -33.86 13.06 30.80
N PRO A 688 -32.97 14.06 30.99
CA PRO A 688 -31.84 13.94 31.92
C PRO A 688 -32.36 13.53 33.30
N ARG A 689 -31.83 12.42 33.82
CA ARG A 689 -32.23 11.92 35.14
C ARG A 689 -31.67 12.86 36.19
N ASP A 690 -32.55 13.69 36.74
CA ASP A 690 -32.21 14.67 37.76
C ASP A 690 -31.59 14.00 39.00
N LYS A 691 -30.93 14.84 39.82
CA LYS A 691 -30.03 14.47 40.92
C LYS A 691 -30.46 13.22 41.70
N ALA A 692 -29.47 12.38 42.03
CA ALA A 692 -29.66 11.12 42.74
C ALA A 692 -30.52 11.26 44.00
N ALA A 693 -31.76 10.76 43.92
CA ALA A 693 -32.62 10.50 45.07
C ALA A 693 -31.91 9.50 46.01
N SER A 694 -32.11 9.68 47.32
CA SER A 694 -31.40 8.87 48.30
C SER A 694 -31.96 7.45 48.35
N ALA A 695 -31.11 6.44 48.60
CA ALA A 695 -31.56 5.07 48.87
C ALA A 695 -32.51 4.98 50.10
N VAL A 696 -32.58 6.03 50.91
CA VAL A 696 -33.59 6.20 51.98
C VAL A 696 -35.00 6.37 51.42
N GLU A 697 -35.18 7.05 50.29
CA GLU A 697 -36.48 7.34 49.69
C GLU A 697 -37.06 6.11 48.96
N GLU A 698 -36.25 5.37 48.20
CA GLU A 698 -36.70 4.09 47.59
C GLU A 698 -37.13 3.09 48.68
N LEU A 699 -36.38 3.01 49.79
CA LEU A 699 -36.73 2.17 50.94
C LEU A 699 -38.00 2.66 51.68
N GLN A 700 -38.36 3.94 51.55
CA GLN A 700 -39.58 4.50 52.13
C GLN A 700 -40.80 4.25 51.25
N VAL A 701 -40.67 4.42 49.92
CA VAL A 701 -41.73 4.08 48.94
C VAL A 701 -42.11 2.60 49.05
N VAL A 702 -41.13 1.68 49.13
CA VAL A 702 -41.39 0.25 49.32
C VAL A 702 -42.14 -0.04 50.63
N LYS A 703 -41.80 0.66 51.72
CA LYS A 703 -42.51 0.51 53.01
C LYS A 703 -43.94 1.01 52.95
N ASP A 704 -44.19 2.16 52.32
CA ASP A 704 -45.54 2.72 52.28
C ASP A 704 -46.45 1.97 51.28
N VAL A 705 -45.91 1.40 50.19
CA VAL A 705 -46.63 0.43 49.33
C VAL A 705 -47.01 -0.84 50.11
N ASP A 706 -46.11 -1.41 50.90
CA ASP A 706 -46.43 -2.54 51.80
C ASP A 706 -47.51 -2.16 52.83
N ARG A 707 -47.48 -0.92 53.31
CA ARG A 707 -48.46 -0.35 54.25
C ARG A 707 -49.84 -0.18 53.62
N GLU A 708 -49.91 0.21 52.35
CA GLU A 708 -51.15 0.23 51.57
C GLU A 708 -51.67 -1.17 51.29
N HIS A 709 -50.83 -2.11 50.90
CA HIS A 709 -51.24 -3.50 50.65
C HIS A 709 -51.79 -4.18 51.93
N LYS A 710 -51.18 -3.88 53.09
CA LYS A 710 -51.67 -4.27 54.43
C LYS A 710 -52.93 -3.52 54.89
N ARG A 711 -53.22 -2.32 54.35
CA ARG A 711 -54.49 -1.60 54.56
C ARG A 711 -55.61 -2.14 53.66
N ALA A 712 -55.31 -2.49 52.41
CA ALA A 712 -56.25 -3.07 51.46
C ALA A 712 -56.75 -4.45 51.94
N THR A 713 -55.82 -5.34 52.30
CA THR A 713 -56.16 -6.66 52.87
C THR A 713 -56.96 -6.58 54.18
N LYS A 714 -56.75 -5.55 55.03
CA LYS A 714 -57.61 -5.31 56.20
C LYS A 714 -59.01 -4.77 55.86
N LYS A 715 -59.19 -4.01 54.77
CA LYS A 715 -60.51 -3.54 54.33
C LYS A 715 -61.39 -4.66 53.76
N ALA A 716 -60.80 -5.67 53.11
CA ALA A 716 -61.52 -6.77 52.47
C ALA A 716 -62.26 -7.70 53.45
N VAL A 717 -61.99 -7.64 54.75
CA VAL A 717 -62.46 -8.62 55.76
C VAL A 717 -63.63 -8.09 56.61
N SER A 718 -64.32 -7.00 56.20
CA SER A 718 -65.38 -6.38 57.02
C SER A 718 -66.62 -5.89 56.24
N LYS A 719 -67.64 -6.77 56.10
CA LYS A 719 -69.11 -6.57 55.91
C LYS A 719 -69.72 -7.80 55.18
N THR A 720 -69.83 -8.98 55.81
CA THR A 720 -70.94 -9.49 56.69
C THR A 720 -72.33 -9.55 56.03
N PRO A 721 -73.07 -10.67 56.17
CA PRO A 721 -74.24 -10.70 57.07
C PRO A 721 -74.21 -11.87 58.11
N ARG A 722 -75.23 -11.96 58.99
CA ARG A 722 -75.22 -12.74 60.26
C ARG A 722 -76.07 -14.03 60.20
N LYS A 723 -75.50 -15.15 60.69
CA LYS A 723 -76.09 -16.30 61.45
C LYS A 723 -77.35 -17.03 60.92
N PRO A 724 -77.69 -18.26 61.41
CA PRO A 724 -77.12 -19.08 62.51
C PRO A 724 -76.47 -20.40 61.97
N ALA A 725 -76.24 -21.54 62.66
CA ALA A 725 -76.44 -22.02 64.05
C ALA A 725 -75.48 -23.19 64.44
N ARG A 726 -75.61 -23.67 65.69
CA ARG A 726 -75.37 -25.06 66.22
C ARG A 726 -73.98 -25.77 66.19
N SER A 727 -73.48 -25.99 67.42
CA SER A 727 -72.98 -27.26 68.03
C SER A 727 -71.68 -27.98 67.62
N ALA A 728 -70.72 -27.95 68.58
CA ALA A 728 -70.10 -29.10 69.28
C ALA A 728 -68.83 -29.83 68.75
N GLY A 729 -67.82 -29.93 69.64
CA GLY A 729 -66.72 -30.91 69.67
C GLY A 729 -65.55 -30.72 68.68
N ALA A 730 -64.36 -31.31 68.88
CA ALA A 730 -63.68 -31.76 70.11
C ALA A 730 -62.17 -31.99 69.85
N ASP A 731 -61.35 -31.91 70.89
CA ASP A 731 -60.12 -32.68 71.17
C ASP A 731 -58.91 -32.79 70.19
N THR A 732 -57.75 -32.32 70.71
CA THR A 732 -56.44 -33.04 70.81
C THR A 732 -55.50 -33.19 69.58
N ALA A 733 -54.17 -33.33 69.72
CA ALA A 733 -53.20 -32.96 70.78
C ALA A 733 -51.73 -33.02 70.24
N ALA A 734 -50.76 -32.54 71.06
CA ALA A 734 -49.29 -32.78 71.11
C ALA A 734 -48.46 -33.06 69.80
N ALA A 735 -47.36 -32.38 69.43
CA ALA A 735 -46.16 -31.90 70.16
C ALA A 735 -45.21 -33.03 70.67
N PRO A 736 -43.87 -32.81 70.89
CA PRO A 736 -42.90 -31.89 70.24
C PRO A 736 -41.44 -32.49 70.10
N ARG A 737 -40.43 -31.63 69.87
CA ARG A 737 -38.94 -31.81 70.07
C ARG A 737 -38.22 -32.71 69.03
N LYS A 738 -36.89 -32.65 68.75
CA LYS A 738 -35.61 -32.09 69.30
C LYS A 738 -34.61 -31.93 68.09
N SER A 739 -33.38 -31.39 68.13
CA SER A 739 -32.74 -30.19 68.75
C SER A 739 -31.21 -30.16 68.42
N LYS A 740 -30.53 -28.99 68.45
CA LYS A 740 -29.03 -28.77 68.54
C LYS A 740 -28.19 -29.06 67.26
N ARG A 741 -26.96 -28.52 67.02
CA ARG A 741 -26.14 -27.37 67.55
C ARG A 741 -24.77 -27.30 66.79
N SER A 742 -24.09 -26.14 66.82
CA SER A 742 -22.61 -25.99 66.87
C SER A 742 -21.75 -25.90 65.58
N ARG A 743 -21.23 -24.70 65.31
CA ARG A 743 -19.79 -24.33 65.17
C ARG A 743 -18.79 -25.39 64.61
N ARG A 744 -17.96 -24.96 63.64
CA ARG A 744 -16.78 -24.13 63.98
C ARG A 744 -16.66 -22.95 63.03
#